data_AF-A0A2J6QYV2-F1
#
_entry.id   AF-A0A2J6QYV2-F1
#
_cell.length_a   1.000
_cell.length_b   1.000
_cell.length_c   1.000
_cell.angle_alpha   90.00
_cell.angle_beta   90.00
_cell.angle_gamma   90.00
#
_symmetry.space_group_name_H-M   'P 1'
#
loop_
_entity.id
_entity.type
_entity.pdbx_description
1 polymer ?
#
loop_
_entity_poly.entity_id
_entity_poly.type
_entity_poly.pdbx_seq_one_letter_code
_entity_poly.pdbx_strand_id
1 'polypeptide(L)'
;MQSVYSDPLGTFVSGVGCRNDTGISTWIAPSDPNMRWDDDSHSFPASDEIPVMRQSPLNGRHGFVLHDACWHLLQRVFQPGEIPLERLVEVCESLPFPLRGNGISWGHDYGGLYFLENLKYYPWEDRLLGECHNAETLFYAKSDPYDIREIPTLLATRLDHPKVLPLDKKPHDCFSRLPWEILEAIAAKLPTDHALSLRRVSQAFLPLLSSSTFWASRFKASADRGFIFETWKSREVTDWMSLYRLTGRTHGPSGLQNRRRVWDLARPLENITNLRLAEDLTMTSLDEKFARLRWSKVAGDVKDEVTYEYPRNFNEGCRIFGTHVAPIPESLSKIGFSISSLENVTYISGVRLITPKEPDICLGFVSEGKEVMKEITALRGFILAVGSRGIHALQVVSQDASLSEWLGCPENSPITKRVAHFDFVAGLEVNFDGYKMVSLGILAEALPSAIAPSEQYSPLRDAALWYPTVPESELFLNESSFTGEDPSRTGYQPLFWIHFGGPGGSYLENVTGISIYSLKGLYSLEFHYDATHDLARAFRLGRCPGTDAWKIQHFPIDGASGEIIESVEVTLLRCDTENAYNFLKHGKLNSLKITTNRQRSVHAGALSDGTILKHLVIAPGTTLTGLYGSQHPEFCLISLGAISETVGRRDS
;
A
#
# COMPACT_ATOMS: atom_id res chain seq x y z
N MET A 1 14.70 -24.78 -8.56
CA MET A 1 14.53 -23.51 -7.79
C MET A 1 15.32 -23.67 -6.49
N GLN A 2 15.64 -22.61 -5.77
CA GLN A 2 16.24 -22.71 -4.43
C GLN A 2 15.22 -22.29 -3.38
N SER A 3 15.39 -22.75 -2.14
CA SER A 3 14.56 -22.33 -1.01
C SER A 3 15.40 -21.69 0.09
N VAL A 4 14.90 -20.61 0.66
CA VAL A 4 15.39 -20.07 1.94
C VAL A 4 14.45 -20.56 3.00
N TYR A 5 14.95 -21.28 4.00
CA TYR A 5 14.10 -21.94 4.99
C TYR A 5 14.65 -21.77 6.40
N SER A 6 13.75 -21.67 7.36
CA SER A 6 14.04 -21.75 8.79
C SER A 6 13.92 -23.20 9.26
N ASP A 7 14.75 -23.57 10.23
CA ASP A 7 14.64 -24.78 11.02
C ASP A 7 15.04 -24.49 12.49
N PRO A 8 14.90 -25.44 13.43
CA PRO A 8 15.26 -25.21 14.83
C PRO A 8 16.74 -24.86 15.09
N LEU A 9 17.64 -25.07 14.13
CA LEU A 9 19.07 -24.78 14.21
C LEU A 9 19.45 -23.43 13.58
N GLY A 10 18.58 -22.83 12.76
CA GLY A 10 18.81 -21.53 12.14
C GLY A 10 18.10 -21.35 10.81
N THR A 11 18.60 -20.42 9.99
CA THR A 11 18.09 -20.17 8.64
C THR A 11 19.13 -20.54 7.58
N PHE A 12 18.70 -21.27 6.56
CA PHE A 12 19.58 -21.85 5.54
C PHE A 12 19.07 -21.63 4.13
N VAL A 13 19.94 -21.88 3.16
CA VAL A 13 19.62 -21.92 1.73
C VAL A 13 19.78 -23.37 1.27
N SER A 14 18.75 -23.91 0.63
CA SER A 14 18.81 -25.25 0.04
C SER A 14 19.63 -25.25 -1.25
N GLY A 15 20.03 -26.44 -1.68
CA GLY A 15 20.43 -26.69 -3.06
C GLY A 15 19.29 -26.46 -4.05
N VAL A 16 19.58 -26.76 -5.33
CA VAL A 16 18.57 -26.60 -6.39
C VAL A 16 17.59 -27.77 -6.33
N GLY A 17 16.37 -27.48 -5.89
CA GLY A 17 15.27 -28.44 -5.81
C GLY A 17 14.34 -28.46 -7.01
N CYS A 18 13.44 -29.44 -7.00
CA CYS A 18 12.35 -29.61 -7.95
C CYS A 18 11.00 -29.75 -7.24
N ARG A 19 9.92 -29.47 -7.98
CA ARG A 19 8.56 -29.69 -7.52
C ARG A 19 8.13 -31.08 -7.94
N ASN A 20 7.66 -31.89 -6.99
CA ASN A 20 7.07 -33.18 -7.29
C ASN A 20 5.57 -33.00 -7.60
N ASP A 21 5.12 -33.44 -8.79
CA ASP A 21 3.75 -33.25 -9.28
C ASP A 21 2.81 -34.43 -8.93
N THR A 22 3.21 -35.33 -8.02
CA THR A 22 2.48 -36.57 -7.68
C THR A 22 1.22 -36.39 -6.80
N GLY A 23 0.55 -35.24 -6.88
CA GLY A 23 -0.78 -35.01 -6.28
C GLY A 23 -0.78 -34.37 -4.90
N ILE A 24 0.32 -34.47 -4.14
CA ILE A 24 0.66 -33.56 -3.05
C ILE A 24 1.84 -32.77 -3.58
N SER A 25 1.69 -31.46 -3.76
CA SER A 25 2.73 -30.61 -4.34
C SER A 25 3.90 -30.42 -3.37
N THR A 26 4.66 -31.47 -3.06
CA THR A 26 5.83 -31.41 -2.18
C THR A 26 7.03 -30.85 -2.93
N TRP A 27 7.78 -30.00 -2.25
CA TRP A 27 9.03 -29.42 -2.74
C TRP A 27 10.18 -30.21 -2.14
N ILE A 28 11.07 -30.74 -2.99
CA ILE A 28 12.22 -31.52 -2.55
C ILE A 28 13.47 -30.78 -3.00
N ALA A 29 14.32 -30.41 -2.04
CA ALA A 29 15.56 -29.71 -2.29
C ALA A 29 16.68 -30.26 -1.40
N PRO A 30 17.86 -30.56 -1.96
CA PRO A 30 19.00 -30.99 -1.15
C PRO A 30 19.31 -29.97 -0.06
N SER A 31 19.64 -30.45 1.13
CA SER A 31 20.07 -29.57 2.23
C SER A 31 21.45 -28.92 1.98
N ASP A 32 22.30 -29.51 1.13
CA ASP A 32 23.55 -28.90 0.68
C ASP A 32 23.27 -27.84 -0.41
N PRO A 33 23.64 -26.55 -0.20
CA PRO A 33 23.41 -25.48 -1.16
C PRO A 33 24.11 -25.68 -2.52
N ASN A 34 25.12 -26.55 -2.59
CA ASN A 34 25.86 -26.81 -3.83
C ASN A 34 25.34 -28.01 -4.63
N MET A 35 24.40 -28.77 -4.07
CA MET A 35 23.83 -29.94 -4.72
C MET A 35 22.57 -29.59 -5.52
N ARG A 36 22.24 -30.44 -6.49
CA ARG A 36 21.03 -30.36 -7.28
C ARG A 36 20.23 -31.64 -7.20
N TRP A 37 18.92 -31.51 -7.37
CA TRP A 37 17.99 -32.63 -7.42
C TRP A 37 18.30 -33.63 -8.55
N ASP A 38 18.98 -33.19 -9.62
CA ASP A 38 19.34 -33.97 -10.81
C ASP A 38 20.79 -34.49 -10.81
N ASP A 39 21.52 -34.37 -9.69
CA ASP A 39 22.88 -34.94 -9.56
C ASP A 39 22.81 -36.47 -9.43
N ASP A 40 23.67 -37.19 -10.17
CA ASP A 40 23.69 -38.67 -10.22
C ASP A 40 23.84 -39.35 -8.84
N SER A 41 24.35 -38.64 -7.83
CA SER A 41 24.56 -39.12 -6.47
C SER A 41 23.40 -38.84 -5.51
N HIS A 42 22.33 -38.16 -5.93
CA HIS A 42 21.26 -37.71 -5.05
C HIS A 42 20.14 -38.74 -4.88
N SER A 43 19.74 -39.02 -3.63
CA SER A 43 18.83 -40.12 -3.29
C SER A 43 17.48 -39.69 -2.66
N PHE A 44 17.10 -38.41 -2.78
CA PHE A 44 15.82 -37.83 -2.29
C PHE A 44 15.36 -38.34 -0.90
N PRO A 45 16.20 -38.27 0.15
CA PRO A 45 15.79 -38.63 1.50
C PRO A 45 14.65 -37.73 2.00
N ALA A 46 13.82 -38.24 2.92
CA ALA A 46 12.73 -37.47 3.54
C ALA A 46 13.21 -36.18 4.26
N SER A 47 14.49 -36.10 4.63
CA SER A 47 15.12 -34.89 5.18
C SER A 47 15.23 -33.74 4.17
N ASP A 48 15.13 -34.01 2.87
CA ASP A 48 15.16 -32.99 1.81
C ASP A 48 13.76 -32.45 1.48
N GLU A 49 12.72 -32.99 2.12
CA GLU A 49 11.38 -32.39 2.08
C GLU A 49 11.36 -31.13 2.95
N ILE A 50 11.18 -29.99 2.28
CA ILE A 50 11.05 -28.69 2.93
C ILE A 50 9.62 -28.23 2.66
N PRO A 51 8.77 -28.10 3.69
CA PRO A 51 7.47 -27.47 3.50
C PRO A 51 7.67 -26.03 3.08
N VAL A 52 7.17 -25.67 1.91
CA VAL A 52 7.36 -24.32 1.37
C VAL A 52 6.06 -23.57 1.13
N MET A 53 6.16 -22.25 1.13
CA MET A 53 5.06 -21.33 0.79
C MET A 53 3.82 -21.58 1.67
N ARG A 54 2.71 -22.06 1.10
CA ARG A 54 1.44 -22.30 1.80
C ARG A 54 1.42 -23.58 2.64
N GLN A 55 2.46 -24.39 2.56
CA GLN A 55 2.52 -25.64 3.32
C GLN A 55 2.72 -25.35 4.81
N SER A 56 2.11 -26.17 5.65
CA SER A 56 2.31 -26.06 7.09
C SER A 56 3.76 -26.41 7.43
N PRO A 57 4.37 -25.75 8.42
CA PRO A 57 5.69 -26.13 8.90
C PRO A 57 5.71 -27.59 9.35
N LEU A 58 6.82 -28.29 9.12
CA LEU A 58 7.03 -29.68 9.54
C LEU A 58 8.28 -29.74 10.41
N ASN A 59 8.15 -30.18 11.67
CA ASN A 59 9.25 -30.23 12.64
C ASN A 59 9.96 -28.88 12.82
N GLY A 60 9.21 -27.77 12.78
CA GLY A 60 9.77 -26.42 12.84
C GLY A 60 10.44 -25.95 11.56
N ARG A 61 10.32 -26.70 10.45
CA ARG A 61 10.88 -26.32 9.14
C ARG A 61 9.83 -25.70 8.23
N HIS A 62 10.13 -24.54 7.68
CA HIS A 62 9.33 -23.90 6.63
C HIS A 62 10.21 -23.02 5.75
N GLY A 63 9.89 -22.91 4.46
CA GLY A 63 10.69 -22.11 3.53
C GLY A 63 9.94 -21.40 2.41
N PHE A 64 10.68 -20.54 1.73
CA PHE A 64 10.22 -19.72 0.62
C PHE A 64 11.08 -20.00 -0.61
N VAL A 65 10.43 -20.20 -1.75
CA VAL A 65 11.11 -20.62 -2.98
C VAL A 65 11.37 -19.43 -3.90
N LEU A 66 12.58 -19.38 -4.46
CA LEU A 66 12.98 -18.45 -5.51
C LEU A 66 13.53 -19.22 -6.70
N HIS A 67 13.29 -18.73 -7.92
CA HIS A 67 13.99 -19.26 -9.08
C HIS A 67 15.51 -19.14 -8.88
N ASP A 68 16.26 -20.14 -9.34
CA ASP A 68 17.71 -20.21 -9.18
C ASP A 68 18.41 -18.96 -9.74
N ALA A 69 18.03 -18.53 -10.95
CA ALA A 69 18.52 -17.28 -11.54
C ALA A 69 18.14 -16.02 -10.73
N CYS A 70 16.93 -15.97 -10.16
CA CYS A 70 16.50 -14.84 -9.33
C CYS A 70 17.27 -14.78 -8.01
N TRP A 71 17.61 -15.93 -7.41
CA TRP A 71 18.45 -16.01 -6.22
C TRP A 71 19.84 -15.43 -6.49
N HIS A 72 20.49 -15.84 -7.58
CA HIS A 72 21.80 -15.31 -7.95
C HIS A 72 21.76 -13.80 -8.25
N LEU A 73 20.67 -13.29 -8.85
CA LEU A 73 20.48 -11.85 -9.00
C LEU A 73 20.32 -11.13 -7.67
N LEU A 74 19.57 -11.71 -6.72
CA LEU A 74 19.45 -11.17 -5.38
C LEU A 74 20.81 -11.09 -4.69
N GLN A 75 21.65 -12.12 -4.81
CA GLN A 75 23.03 -12.08 -4.31
C GLN A 75 23.84 -10.93 -4.92
N ARG A 76 23.64 -10.61 -6.20
CA ARG A 76 24.30 -9.44 -6.83
C ARG A 76 23.80 -8.11 -6.29
N VAL A 77 22.51 -8.00 -5.96
CA VAL A 77 21.95 -6.78 -5.35
C VAL A 77 22.60 -6.50 -4.00
N PHE A 78 22.84 -7.53 -3.18
CA PHE A 78 23.41 -7.38 -1.84
C PHE A 78 24.94 -7.17 -1.81
N GLN A 79 25.63 -7.28 -2.94
CA GLN A 79 27.09 -7.13 -2.97
C GLN A 79 27.53 -5.71 -2.57
N PRO A 80 28.61 -5.57 -1.77
CA PRO A 80 29.56 -6.62 -1.35
C PRO A 80 29.15 -7.41 -0.10
N GLY A 81 28.01 -7.10 0.52
CA GLY A 81 27.48 -7.84 1.67
C GLY A 81 26.86 -9.18 1.28
N GLU A 82 26.36 -9.88 2.30
CA GLU A 82 25.59 -11.11 2.15
C GLU A 82 24.10 -10.84 2.41
N ILE A 83 23.24 -11.72 1.91
CA ILE A 83 21.81 -11.64 2.18
C ILE A 83 21.58 -12.05 3.64
N PRO A 84 21.01 -11.19 4.49
CA PRO A 84 20.65 -11.56 5.86
C PRO A 84 19.45 -12.51 5.84
N LEU A 85 19.72 -13.81 5.86
CA LEU A 85 18.72 -14.86 5.62
C LEU A 85 17.57 -14.83 6.63
N GLU A 86 17.88 -14.67 7.92
CA GLU A 86 16.89 -14.58 8.99
C GLU A 86 15.91 -13.44 8.74
N ARG A 87 16.43 -12.24 8.42
CA ARG A 87 15.61 -11.07 8.08
C ARG A 87 14.78 -11.29 6.82
N LEU A 88 15.31 -11.97 5.81
CA LEU A 88 14.56 -12.29 4.60
C LEU A 88 13.40 -13.23 4.87
N VAL A 89 13.60 -14.27 5.70
CA VAL A 89 12.54 -15.20 6.13
C VAL A 89 11.47 -14.46 6.92
N GLU A 90 11.85 -13.64 7.91
CA GLU A 90 10.90 -12.89 8.74
C GLU A 90 10.03 -11.94 7.88
N VAL A 91 10.64 -11.27 6.90
CA VAL A 91 9.90 -10.45 5.92
C VAL A 91 8.92 -11.31 5.14
N CYS A 92 9.34 -12.48 4.67
CA CYS A 92 8.49 -13.38 3.87
C CYS A 92 7.31 -13.94 4.68
N GLU A 93 7.52 -14.29 5.96
CA GLU A 93 6.48 -14.78 6.88
C GLU A 93 5.39 -13.74 7.17
N SER A 94 5.76 -12.45 7.10
CA SER A 94 4.82 -11.33 7.31
C SER A 94 3.85 -11.09 6.15
N LEU A 95 4.12 -11.68 4.98
CA LEU A 95 3.42 -11.34 3.74
C LEU A 95 2.37 -12.42 3.35
N PRO A 96 1.19 -12.01 2.86
CA PRO A 96 0.12 -12.94 2.55
C PRO A 96 0.35 -13.72 1.25
N PHE A 97 -0.31 -14.87 1.11
CA PHE A 97 -0.33 -15.67 -0.12
C PHE A 97 -1.64 -15.46 -0.90
N PRO A 98 -1.66 -14.71 -2.02
CA PRO A 98 -2.88 -14.44 -2.79
C PRO A 98 -3.53 -15.72 -3.28
N LEU A 99 -4.84 -15.90 -3.08
CA LEU A 99 -5.58 -17.14 -3.38
C LEU A 99 -5.31 -17.77 -4.76
N ARG A 100 -5.00 -16.95 -5.78
CA ARG A 100 -4.71 -17.39 -7.15
C ARG A 100 -3.22 -17.37 -7.53
N GLY A 101 -2.33 -17.10 -6.57
CA GLY A 101 -0.88 -17.02 -6.75
C GLY A 101 -0.14 -18.20 -6.14
N ASN A 102 0.98 -18.58 -6.78
CA ASN A 102 1.92 -19.60 -6.31
C ASN A 102 3.08 -19.02 -5.47
N GLY A 103 3.03 -17.73 -5.15
CA GLY A 103 4.05 -17.02 -4.38
C GLY A 103 3.45 -16.05 -3.37
N ILE A 104 4.32 -15.42 -2.62
CA ILE A 104 4.00 -14.39 -1.64
C ILE A 104 3.42 -13.15 -2.33
N SER A 105 2.68 -12.29 -1.64
CA SER A 105 2.34 -10.97 -2.15
C SER A 105 3.24 -9.91 -1.57
N TRP A 106 4.16 -9.40 -2.37
CA TRP A 106 5.01 -8.26 -1.98
C TRP A 106 4.29 -6.90 -2.06
N GLY A 107 3.02 -6.87 -2.50
CA GLY A 107 2.28 -5.61 -2.71
C GLY A 107 2.56 -4.93 -4.04
N HIS A 108 3.23 -5.62 -4.97
CA HIS A 108 3.51 -5.17 -6.32
C HIS A 108 3.01 -6.13 -7.40
N ASP A 109 3.00 -5.69 -8.64
CA ASP A 109 2.49 -6.42 -9.81
C ASP A 109 3.54 -7.37 -10.45
N TYR A 110 4.70 -7.52 -9.82
CA TYR A 110 5.84 -8.32 -10.30
C TYR A 110 6.44 -7.79 -11.61
N GLY A 111 6.45 -6.47 -11.78
CA GLY A 111 6.96 -5.80 -12.97
C GLY A 111 6.08 -6.08 -14.19
N GLY A 112 4.77 -6.02 -13.99
CA GLY A 112 3.72 -6.21 -14.99
C GLY A 112 3.35 -7.66 -15.29
N LEU A 113 3.70 -8.63 -14.43
CA LEU A 113 3.29 -10.04 -14.61
C LEU A 113 1.94 -10.38 -14.00
N TYR A 114 1.47 -9.55 -13.09
CA TYR A 114 0.14 -9.61 -12.52
C TYR A 114 -0.52 -8.25 -12.69
N PHE A 115 -1.82 -8.17 -12.44
CA PHE A 115 -2.52 -6.89 -12.35
C PHE A 115 -3.32 -6.83 -11.05
N LEU A 116 -3.42 -5.63 -10.48
CA LEU A 116 -4.29 -5.34 -9.34
C LEU A 116 -5.73 -5.11 -9.82
N GLU A 117 -6.71 -5.78 -9.21
CA GLU A 117 -8.11 -5.65 -9.64
C GLU A 117 -8.82 -4.45 -9.01
N ASN A 118 -8.66 -3.28 -9.64
CA ASN A 118 -9.28 -2.03 -9.19
C ASN A 118 -10.77 -1.86 -9.62
N LEU A 119 -11.31 -2.84 -10.38
CA LEU A 119 -12.72 -2.84 -10.79
C LEU A 119 -13.63 -3.40 -9.70
N LYS A 120 -13.24 -4.53 -9.10
CA LYS A 120 -13.98 -5.20 -8.04
C LYS A 120 -13.53 -4.78 -6.64
N TYR A 121 -12.25 -4.46 -6.50
CA TYR A 121 -11.66 -4.12 -5.22
C TYR A 121 -11.23 -2.66 -5.21
N TYR A 122 -11.15 -2.13 -4.01
CA TYR A 122 -10.53 -0.85 -3.78
C TYR A 122 -9.00 -0.99 -3.75
N PRO A 123 -8.26 0.10 -4.06
CA PRO A 123 -6.81 0.03 -4.17
C PRO A 123 -6.09 -0.52 -2.93
N TRP A 124 -6.61 -0.26 -1.72
CA TRP A 124 -6.01 -0.70 -0.45
C TRP A 124 -6.26 -2.17 -0.09
N GLU A 125 -7.13 -2.88 -0.83
CA GLU A 125 -7.42 -4.30 -0.59
C GLU A 125 -6.33 -5.22 -1.16
N ASP A 126 -5.35 -4.67 -1.90
CA ASP A 126 -4.12 -5.34 -2.39
C ASP A 126 -4.32 -6.75 -2.98
N ARG A 127 -5.42 -6.94 -3.72
CA ARG A 127 -5.76 -8.23 -4.31
C ARG A 127 -5.12 -8.40 -5.69
N LEU A 128 -4.10 -9.26 -5.74
CA LEU A 128 -3.49 -9.72 -6.99
C LEU A 128 -4.47 -10.65 -7.73
N LEU A 129 -4.84 -10.26 -8.95
CA LEU A 129 -5.50 -11.15 -9.90
C LEU A 129 -4.48 -11.93 -10.74
N GLY A 130 -4.97 -12.92 -11.50
CA GLY A 130 -4.17 -13.87 -12.29
C GLY A 130 -3.24 -13.25 -13.35
N GLU A 131 -2.53 -14.13 -14.06
CA GLU A 131 -1.42 -13.79 -14.96
C GLU A 131 -1.75 -12.71 -15.99
N CYS A 132 -0.76 -11.86 -16.25
CA CYS A 132 -0.80 -10.80 -17.23
C CYS A 132 -1.16 -11.30 -18.63
N HIS A 133 -2.01 -10.57 -19.36
CA HIS A 133 -2.34 -10.86 -20.76
C HIS A 133 -1.40 -10.18 -21.77
N ASN A 134 -0.41 -9.40 -21.31
CA ASN A 134 0.60 -8.81 -22.18
C ASN A 134 1.59 -9.90 -22.65
N ALA A 135 1.45 -10.29 -23.91
CA ALA A 135 2.27 -11.31 -24.54
C ALA A 135 3.76 -10.96 -24.55
N GLU A 136 4.13 -9.68 -24.70
CA GLU A 136 5.54 -9.24 -24.70
C GLU A 136 6.18 -9.44 -23.32
N THR A 137 5.50 -9.00 -22.26
CA THR A 137 5.95 -9.18 -20.88
C THR A 137 6.09 -10.64 -20.50
N LEU A 138 5.09 -11.46 -20.83
CA LEU A 138 5.16 -12.91 -20.63
C LEU A 138 6.28 -13.57 -21.43
N PHE A 139 6.57 -13.09 -22.63
CA PHE A 139 7.60 -13.65 -23.49
C PHE A 139 9.00 -13.44 -22.90
N TYR A 140 9.36 -12.19 -22.55
CA TYR A 140 10.67 -11.96 -21.98
C TYR A 140 10.81 -12.49 -20.56
N ALA A 141 9.73 -12.55 -19.77
CA ALA A 141 9.78 -13.02 -18.39
C ALA A 141 10.20 -14.50 -18.23
N LYS A 142 10.07 -15.30 -19.30
CA LYS A 142 10.53 -16.69 -19.37
C LYS A 142 12.02 -16.84 -19.72
N SER A 143 12.67 -15.76 -20.16
CA SER A 143 14.09 -15.79 -20.50
C SER A 143 14.94 -15.77 -19.23
N ASP A 144 16.10 -16.43 -19.24
CA ASP A 144 17.02 -16.42 -18.09
C ASP A 144 17.47 -14.97 -17.79
N PRO A 145 17.17 -14.43 -16.59
CA PRO A 145 17.55 -13.08 -16.24
C PRO A 145 19.00 -13.00 -15.72
N TYR A 146 19.65 -14.11 -15.39
CA TYR A 146 21.03 -14.13 -14.86
C TYR A 146 22.06 -14.42 -15.97
N ASP A 147 21.89 -15.47 -16.77
CA ASP A 147 22.82 -15.80 -17.87
C ASP A 147 22.34 -15.24 -19.22
N ILE A 148 22.87 -14.06 -19.60
CA ILE A 148 22.48 -13.36 -20.83
C ILE A 148 23.63 -13.38 -21.83
N ARG A 149 23.47 -14.19 -22.89
CA ARG A 149 24.49 -14.44 -23.92
C ARG A 149 24.87 -13.20 -24.72
N GLU A 150 23.98 -12.22 -24.83
CA GLU A 150 24.17 -11.01 -25.63
C GLU A 150 25.05 -9.95 -24.93
N ILE A 151 25.30 -10.07 -23.62
CA ILE A 151 26.03 -9.04 -22.86
C ILE A 151 27.44 -8.77 -23.40
N PRO A 152 28.29 -9.78 -23.68
CA PRO A 152 29.63 -9.52 -24.23
C PRO A 152 29.59 -8.68 -25.51
N THR A 153 28.63 -8.95 -26.40
CA THR A 153 28.43 -8.16 -27.62
C THR A 153 28.02 -6.73 -27.31
N LEU A 154 27.13 -6.53 -26.33
CA LEU A 154 26.70 -5.18 -25.91
C LEU A 154 27.86 -4.34 -25.34
N LEU A 155 28.77 -4.94 -24.58
CA LEU A 155 29.93 -4.26 -23.99
C LEU A 155 30.95 -3.79 -25.06
N ALA A 156 31.02 -4.51 -26.18
CA ALA A 156 31.92 -4.22 -27.30
C ALA A 156 31.31 -3.32 -28.40
N THR A 157 29.98 -3.14 -28.41
CA THR A 157 29.29 -2.42 -29.49
C THR A 157 29.42 -0.90 -29.34
N ARG A 158 29.82 -0.23 -30.44
CA ARG A 158 29.86 1.24 -30.54
C ARG A 158 28.77 1.76 -31.46
N LEU A 159 28.10 2.82 -31.04
CA LEU A 159 27.12 3.59 -31.81
C LEU A 159 27.69 4.96 -32.16
N ASP A 160 27.10 5.60 -33.16
CA ASP A 160 27.49 6.96 -33.53
C ASP A 160 27.15 7.98 -32.41
N HIS A 161 28.16 8.77 -32.05
CA HIS A 161 28.02 9.84 -31.05
C HIS A 161 27.66 11.18 -31.69
N PRO A 162 26.86 12.00 -31.00
CA PRO A 162 26.66 13.39 -31.39
C PRO A 162 28.00 14.15 -31.30
N LYS A 163 28.30 14.96 -32.32
CA LYS A 163 29.52 15.78 -32.35
C LYS A 163 29.51 16.79 -31.20
N VAL A 164 30.66 16.98 -30.56
CA VAL A 164 30.86 17.99 -29.51
C VAL A 164 30.67 19.37 -30.12
N LEU A 165 29.77 20.17 -29.54
CA LEU A 165 29.58 21.58 -29.92
C LEU A 165 30.60 22.45 -29.18
N PRO A 166 31.15 23.50 -29.81
CA PRO A 166 32.04 24.45 -29.15
C PRO A 166 31.37 25.10 -27.93
N LEU A 167 32.13 25.30 -26.84
CA LEU A 167 31.66 26.07 -25.69
C LEU A 167 31.77 27.57 -25.98
N ASP A 168 30.63 28.26 -26.05
CA ASP A 168 30.59 29.71 -25.89
C ASP A 168 30.33 30.04 -24.42
N LYS A 169 31.25 30.74 -23.76
CA LYS A 169 31.08 31.14 -22.35
C LYS A 169 30.08 32.29 -22.27
N LYS A 170 28.90 32.03 -21.70
CA LYS A 170 27.95 33.10 -21.36
C LYS A 170 28.32 33.75 -20.01
N PRO A 171 28.39 35.08 -19.92
CA PRO A 171 28.83 35.78 -18.70
C PRO A 171 27.88 35.64 -17.50
N HIS A 172 26.65 35.17 -17.70
CA HIS A 172 25.64 35.02 -16.64
C HIS A 172 25.44 33.58 -16.14
N ASP A 173 26.15 32.60 -16.70
CA ASP A 173 26.05 31.20 -16.26
C ASP A 173 26.98 30.94 -15.06
N CYS A 174 26.40 30.73 -13.88
CA CYS A 174 27.17 30.48 -12.66
C CYS A 174 27.98 29.17 -12.74
N PHE A 175 27.52 28.16 -13.50
CA PHE A 175 28.24 26.91 -13.70
C PHE A 175 29.46 27.08 -14.62
N SER A 176 29.44 28.06 -15.52
CA SER A 176 30.60 28.40 -16.37
C SER A 176 31.81 28.92 -15.57
N ARG A 177 31.64 29.20 -14.26
CA ARG A 177 32.73 29.58 -13.34
C ARG A 177 33.42 28.37 -12.69
N LEU A 178 32.83 27.19 -12.77
CA LEU A 178 33.38 25.97 -12.18
C LEU A 178 34.26 25.23 -13.21
N PRO A 179 35.33 24.56 -12.76
CA PRO A 179 36.13 23.70 -13.63
C PRO A 179 35.34 22.45 -14.03
N TRP A 180 35.69 21.86 -15.18
CA TRP A 180 34.94 20.73 -15.77
C TRP A 180 34.83 19.54 -14.82
N GLU A 181 35.89 19.25 -14.06
CA GLU A 181 35.96 18.13 -13.12
C GLU A 181 34.88 18.24 -12.04
N ILE A 182 34.57 19.47 -11.60
CA ILE A 182 33.52 19.72 -10.60
C ILE A 182 32.14 19.57 -11.25
N LEU A 183 31.96 20.07 -12.48
CA LEU A 183 30.71 19.91 -13.23
C LEU A 183 30.42 18.43 -13.54
N GLU A 184 31.44 17.68 -13.92
CA GLU A 184 31.36 16.24 -14.17
C GLU A 184 31.03 15.48 -12.88
N ALA A 185 31.65 15.84 -11.75
CA ALA A 185 31.34 15.26 -10.44
C ALA A 185 29.89 15.56 -10.00
N ILE A 186 29.43 16.81 -10.19
CA ILE A 186 28.02 17.19 -9.93
C ILE A 186 27.10 16.34 -10.80
N ALA A 187 27.34 16.28 -12.12
CA ALA A 187 26.50 15.52 -13.04
C ALA A 187 26.49 14.01 -12.72
N ALA A 188 27.63 13.45 -12.33
CA ALA A 188 27.74 12.04 -11.93
C ALA A 188 26.90 11.72 -10.68
N LYS A 189 26.59 12.71 -9.83
CA LYS A 189 25.74 12.54 -8.63
C LYS A 189 24.26 12.78 -8.87
N LEU A 190 23.87 13.37 -10.00
CA LEU A 190 22.47 13.65 -10.33
C LEU A 190 21.79 12.46 -11.03
N PRO A 191 20.46 12.34 -10.97
CA PRO A 191 19.70 11.49 -11.88
C PRO A 191 20.00 11.83 -13.35
N THR A 192 19.96 10.84 -14.24
CA THR A 192 20.35 11.05 -15.65
C THR A 192 19.48 12.08 -16.37
N ASP A 193 18.17 12.05 -16.16
CA ASP A 193 17.21 13.00 -16.69
C ASP A 193 17.48 14.44 -16.20
N HIS A 194 17.82 14.61 -14.91
CA HIS A 194 18.21 15.91 -14.35
C HIS A 194 19.52 16.41 -14.95
N ALA A 195 20.55 15.56 -15.07
CA ALA A 195 21.82 15.93 -15.68
C ALA A 195 21.67 16.29 -17.18
N LEU A 196 20.84 15.56 -17.91
CA LEU A 196 20.52 15.86 -19.30
C LEU A 196 19.66 17.12 -19.44
N SER A 197 18.83 17.44 -18.45
CA SER A 197 18.06 18.68 -18.39
C SER A 197 18.96 19.88 -18.07
N LEU A 198 19.92 19.74 -17.16
CA LEU A 198 20.95 20.75 -16.89
C LEU A 198 21.72 21.13 -18.15
N ARG A 199 22.06 20.15 -18.98
CA ARG A 199 22.67 20.39 -20.30
C ARG A 199 21.81 21.25 -21.23
N ARG A 200 20.48 21.21 -21.10
CA ARG A 200 19.57 22.04 -21.91
C ARG A 200 19.53 23.49 -21.44
N VAL A 201 19.79 23.74 -20.15
CA VAL A 201 19.68 25.08 -19.53
C VAL A 201 21.04 25.78 -19.34
N SER A 202 22.15 25.03 -19.22
CA SER A 202 23.51 25.57 -19.05
C SER A 202 24.46 24.97 -20.07
N GLN A 203 25.19 25.86 -20.76
CA GLN A 203 26.19 25.46 -21.76
C GLN A 203 27.42 24.81 -21.14
N ALA A 204 27.68 25.07 -19.85
CA ALA A 204 28.79 24.45 -19.11
C ALA A 204 28.70 22.90 -19.09
N PHE A 205 27.49 22.34 -19.23
CA PHE A 205 27.25 20.89 -19.26
C PHE A 205 27.20 20.29 -20.67
N LEU A 206 27.44 21.05 -21.75
CA LEU A 206 27.47 20.49 -23.12
C LEU A 206 28.44 19.31 -23.31
N PRO A 207 29.66 19.30 -22.71
CA PRO A 207 30.60 18.18 -22.86
C PRO A 207 30.14 16.88 -22.20
N LEU A 208 29.06 16.92 -21.41
CA LEU A 208 28.56 15.77 -20.65
C LEU A 208 28.27 14.54 -21.51
N LEU A 209 27.80 14.74 -22.76
CA LEU A 209 27.52 13.63 -23.67
C LEU A 209 28.77 12.83 -24.04
N SER A 210 29.94 13.44 -23.99
CA SER A 210 31.23 12.81 -24.29
C SER A 210 31.97 12.36 -23.03
N SER A 211 31.41 12.57 -21.84
CA SER A 211 32.02 12.18 -20.58
C SER A 211 31.92 10.69 -20.33
N SER A 212 33.05 9.99 -20.42
CA SER A 212 33.13 8.58 -20.02
C SER A 212 32.85 8.41 -18.53
N THR A 213 33.32 9.33 -17.67
CA THR A 213 33.12 9.25 -16.21
C THR A 213 31.64 9.31 -15.85
N PHE A 214 30.90 10.24 -16.47
CA PHE A 214 29.47 10.39 -16.27
C PHE A 214 28.71 9.13 -16.69
N TRP A 215 28.92 8.64 -17.91
CA TRP A 215 28.21 7.47 -18.39
C TRP A 215 28.58 6.20 -17.62
N ALA A 216 29.86 6.01 -17.28
CA ALA A 216 30.30 4.90 -16.45
C ALA A 216 29.65 4.91 -15.06
N SER A 217 29.43 6.10 -14.48
CA SER A 217 28.80 6.22 -13.17
C SER A 217 27.38 5.64 -13.11
N ARG A 218 26.68 5.51 -14.25
CA ARG A 218 25.33 4.93 -14.34
C ARG A 218 25.27 3.42 -14.21
N PHE A 219 26.41 2.74 -14.28
CA PHE A 219 26.53 1.30 -14.18
C PHE A 219 27.01 0.82 -12.80
N LYS A 220 27.21 1.74 -11.85
CA LYS A 220 27.46 1.38 -10.45
C LYS A 220 26.27 0.61 -9.87
N ALA A 221 26.51 -0.19 -8.83
CA ALA A 221 25.50 -1.09 -8.26
C ALA A 221 24.16 -0.41 -7.91
N SER A 222 24.23 0.77 -7.30
CA SER A 222 23.05 1.56 -6.90
C SER A 222 22.55 2.55 -7.97
N ALA A 223 23.07 2.52 -9.20
CA ALA A 223 22.74 3.46 -10.26
C ALA A 223 21.74 2.89 -11.28
N ASP A 224 21.33 3.71 -12.26
CA ASP A 224 20.29 3.45 -13.27
C ASP A 224 20.44 2.14 -14.05
N ARG A 225 21.67 1.63 -14.17
CA ARG A 225 22.04 0.39 -14.90
C ARG A 225 22.83 -0.58 -14.02
N GLY A 226 22.60 -0.55 -12.71
CA GLY A 226 23.22 -1.50 -11.77
C GLY A 226 23.03 -2.97 -12.16
N PHE A 227 21.95 -3.30 -12.87
CA PHE A 227 21.68 -4.65 -13.39
C PHE A 227 22.68 -5.17 -14.44
N ILE A 228 23.60 -4.35 -14.94
CA ILE A 228 24.74 -4.78 -15.78
C ILE A 228 25.99 -4.96 -14.90
N PHE A 229 25.94 -5.90 -13.97
CA PHE A 229 27.00 -6.12 -12.97
C PHE A 229 28.31 -6.65 -13.57
N GLU A 230 28.34 -7.06 -14.84
CA GLU A 230 29.55 -7.42 -15.58
C GLU A 230 30.50 -6.23 -15.70
N THR A 231 29.98 -5.00 -15.66
CA THR A 231 30.76 -3.76 -15.71
C THR A 231 31.46 -3.42 -14.40
N TRP A 232 31.06 -4.02 -13.26
CA TRP A 232 31.62 -3.67 -11.95
C TRP A 232 33.06 -4.15 -11.78
N LYS A 233 33.41 -5.25 -12.46
CA LYS A 233 34.74 -5.86 -12.42
C LYS A 233 35.53 -5.67 -13.73
N SER A 234 34.83 -5.36 -14.82
CA SER A 234 35.44 -5.28 -16.15
C SER A 234 35.87 -3.85 -16.53
N ARG A 235 37.09 -3.72 -17.06
CA ARG A 235 37.57 -2.50 -17.75
C ARG A 235 37.30 -2.54 -19.26
N GLU A 236 36.61 -3.57 -19.75
CA GLU A 236 36.47 -3.86 -21.19
C GLU A 236 35.32 -3.12 -21.86
N VAL A 237 34.64 -2.21 -21.15
CA VAL A 237 33.62 -1.37 -21.77
C VAL A 237 34.28 -0.40 -22.75
N THR A 238 34.05 -0.65 -24.03
CA THR A 238 34.68 0.12 -25.10
C THR A 238 34.11 1.52 -25.25
N ASP A 239 32.85 1.71 -24.83
CA ASP A 239 32.10 2.96 -24.91
C ASP A 239 30.83 2.93 -24.02
N TRP A 240 30.88 3.69 -22.93
CA TRP A 240 29.82 3.76 -21.92
C TRP A 240 28.52 4.42 -22.41
N MET A 241 28.60 5.38 -23.34
CA MET A 241 27.41 6.07 -23.84
C MET A 241 26.60 5.15 -24.74
N SER A 242 27.28 4.40 -25.62
CA SER A 242 26.62 3.40 -26.46
C SER A 242 25.98 2.30 -25.63
N LEU A 243 26.69 1.80 -24.62
CA LEU A 243 26.13 0.82 -23.69
C LEU A 243 24.88 1.37 -22.99
N TYR A 244 24.90 2.62 -22.52
CA TYR A 244 23.73 3.24 -21.90
C TYR A 244 22.52 3.33 -22.85
N ARG A 245 22.77 3.67 -24.12
CA ARG A 245 21.73 3.74 -25.15
C ARG A 245 21.18 2.37 -25.52
N LEU A 246 22.03 1.37 -25.68
CA LEU A 246 21.64 0.00 -26.04
C LEU A 246 20.82 -0.66 -24.93
N THR A 247 21.20 -0.43 -23.67
CA THR A 247 20.49 -0.96 -22.49
C THR A 247 19.27 -0.13 -22.08
N GLY A 248 19.05 1.03 -22.70
CA GLY A 248 17.88 1.87 -22.50
C GLY A 248 16.69 1.57 -23.42
N ARG A 249 16.86 0.69 -24.42
CA ARG A 249 15.81 0.36 -25.39
C ARG A 249 14.73 -0.51 -24.74
N THR A 250 13.46 -0.19 -25.01
CA THR A 250 12.30 -1.01 -24.61
C THR A 250 12.34 -2.40 -25.24
N HIS A 251 12.93 -2.56 -26.43
CA HIS A 251 13.04 -3.83 -27.14
C HIS A 251 14.48 -4.40 -27.15
N GLY A 252 15.15 -4.41 -26.00
CA GLY A 252 16.44 -5.08 -25.83
C GLY A 252 16.34 -6.62 -25.85
N PRO A 253 17.45 -7.36 -25.69
CA PRO A 253 17.39 -8.82 -25.54
C PRO A 253 16.43 -9.23 -24.42
N SER A 254 15.65 -10.29 -24.63
CA SER A 254 14.61 -10.73 -23.68
C SER A 254 15.16 -11.00 -22.28
N GLY A 255 16.32 -11.68 -22.18
CA GLY A 255 17.00 -11.90 -20.90
C GLY A 255 17.33 -10.59 -20.17
N LEU A 256 17.69 -9.54 -20.92
CA LEU A 256 18.03 -8.24 -20.35
C LEU A 256 16.81 -7.48 -19.85
N GLN A 257 15.71 -7.54 -20.60
CA GLN A 257 14.43 -6.99 -20.15
C GLN A 257 13.97 -7.68 -18.86
N ASN A 258 14.08 -9.01 -18.81
CA ASN A 258 13.73 -9.78 -17.62
C ASN A 258 14.65 -9.47 -16.44
N ARG A 259 15.96 -9.35 -16.67
CA ARG A 259 16.93 -8.97 -15.64
C ARG A 259 16.60 -7.62 -15.04
N ARG A 260 16.34 -6.62 -15.88
CA ARG A 260 15.96 -5.28 -15.39
C ARG A 260 14.70 -5.35 -14.53
N ARG A 261 13.67 -6.08 -14.99
CA ARG A 261 12.44 -6.30 -14.22
C ARG A 261 12.72 -6.92 -12.84
N VAL A 262 13.42 -8.05 -12.79
CA VAL A 262 13.74 -8.74 -11.52
C VAL A 262 14.65 -7.90 -10.63
N TRP A 263 15.60 -7.16 -11.21
CA TRP A 263 16.49 -6.26 -10.49
C TRP A 263 15.73 -5.13 -9.80
N ASP A 264 14.80 -4.50 -10.53
CA ASP A 264 13.98 -3.42 -10.00
C ASP A 264 13.10 -3.89 -8.84
N LEU A 265 12.62 -5.14 -8.87
CA LEU A 265 11.88 -5.79 -7.78
C LEU A 265 12.77 -6.19 -6.59
N ALA A 266 14.02 -6.59 -6.84
CA ALA A 266 14.93 -7.09 -5.81
C ALA A 266 15.61 -5.97 -5.01
N ARG A 267 15.89 -4.81 -5.62
CA ARG A 267 16.56 -3.67 -4.96
C ARG A 267 15.86 -3.20 -3.67
N PRO A 268 14.53 -3.01 -3.63
CA PRO A 268 13.85 -2.62 -2.40
C PRO A 268 14.09 -3.56 -1.21
N LEU A 269 14.33 -4.86 -1.48
CA LEU A 269 14.55 -5.85 -0.43
C LEU A 269 15.83 -5.58 0.35
N GLU A 270 16.87 -5.05 -0.28
CA GLU A 270 18.10 -4.65 0.41
C GLU A 270 17.83 -3.60 1.48
N ASN A 271 16.99 -2.60 1.19
CA ASN A 271 16.64 -1.57 2.18
C ASN A 271 15.80 -2.16 3.32
N ILE A 272 14.88 -3.07 3.01
CA ILE A 272 13.94 -3.66 3.97
C ILE A 272 14.65 -4.61 4.93
N THR A 273 15.52 -5.49 4.41
CA THR A 273 16.21 -6.48 5.24
C THR A 273 17.33 -5.86 6.07
N ASN A 274 17.86 -4.71 5.67
CA ASN A 274 18.82 -3.91 6.45
C ASN A 274 18.16 -3.05 7.53
N LEU A 275 16.83 -3.01 7.62
CA LEU A 275 16.16 -2.33 8.73
C LEU A 275 16.48 -3.03 10.05
N ARG A 276 16.82 -2.24 11.07
CA ARG A 276 17.12 -2.74 12.41
C ARG A 276 15.88 -2.66 13.27
N LEU A 277 15.44 -3.78 13.81
CA LEU A 277 14.44 -3.75 14.88
C LEU A 277 15.05 -3.07 16.10
N ALA A 278 14.37 -2.07 16.65
CA ALA A 278 14.79 -1.45 17.91
C ALA A 278 14.86 -2.53 19.01
N GLU A 279 15.89 -2.47 19.86
CA GLU A 279 16.01 -3.43 20.97
C GLU A 279 14.77 -3.37 21.89
N ASP A 280 14.32 -4.53 22.36
CA ASP A 280 13.11 -4.68 23.18
C ASP A 280 13.13 -3.68 24.34
N LEU A 281 12.29 -2.65 24.22
CA LEU A 281 12.05 -1.73 25.31
C LEU A 281 11.28 -2.50 26.37
N THR A 282 11.99 -2.89 27.43
CA THR A 282 11.37 -3.47 28.62
C THR A 282 10.42 -2.41 29.17
N MET A 283 9.13 -2.69 29.05
CA MET A 283 8.01 -2.02 29.70
C MET A 283 8.45 -1.43 31.05
N THR A 284 8.72 -0.13 31.08
CA THR A 284 8.67 0.58 32.37
C THR A 284 7.18 0.70 32.62
N SER A 285 6.66 -0.01 33.63
CA SER A 285 5.24 -0.01 33.94
C SER A 285 4.74 1.43 33.90
N LEU A 286 3.81 1.73 32.99
CA LEU A 286 3.14 3.02 32.96
C LEU A 286 2.59 3.24 34.38
N ASP A 287 3.19 4.19 35.10
CA ASP A 287 2.89 4.51 36.50
C ASP A 287 1.39 4.52 36.79
N GLU A 288 0.99 4.33 38.05
CA GLU A 288 -0.39 4.53 38.54
C GLU A 288 -1.00 5.88 38.09
N LYS A 289 -0.17 6.86 37.72
CA LYS A 289 -0.55 8.16 37.12
C LYS A 289 -1.38 8.03 35.84
N PHE A 290 -1.34 6.89 35.15
CA PHE A 290 -2.01 6.66 33.87
C PHE A 290 -3.31 5.85 33.96
N ALA A 291 -3.81 5.54 35.16
CA ALA A 291 -5.02 4.72 35.34
C ALA A 291 -6.28 5.28 34.63
N ARG A 292 -6.32 6.60 34.39
CA ARG A 292 -7.43 7.29 33.69
C ARG A 292 -7.27 7.37 32.18
N LEU A 293 -6.11 6.99 31.63
CA LEU A 293 -5.86 7.07 30.21
C LEU A 293 -6.44 5.85 29.47
N ARG A 294 -6.69 6.03 28.17
CA ARG A 294 -7.18 4.97 27.28
C ARG A 294 -6.37 4.97 25.99
N TRP A 295 -6.14 3.78 25.47
CA TRP A 295 -5.52 3.58 24.17
C TRP A 295 -6.55 3.83 23.07
N SER A 296 -6.27 4.77 22.18
CA SER A 296 -6.89 4.84 20.85
C SER A 296 -5.96 4.19 19.86
N LYS A 297 -6.46 3.22 19.07
CA LYS A 297 -5.63 2.40 18.16
C LYS A 297 -6.19 2.39 16.75
N VAL A 298 -5.28 2.40 15.78
CA VAL A 298 -5.56 2.24 14.35
C VAL A 298 -4.65 1.15 13.82
N ALA A 299 -5.22 0.18 13.10
CA ALA A 299 -4.49 -0.93 12.51
C ALA A 299 -4.93 -1.16 11.06
N GLY A 300 -4.08 -1.81 10.27
CA GLY A 300 -4.49 -2.49 9.05
C GLY A 300 -5.40 -3.70 9.33
N ASP A 301 -5.66 -4.51 8.32
CA ASP A 301 -6.46 -5.74 8.44
C ASP A 301 -5.65 -6.86 9.10
N VAL A 302 -5.52 -6.77 10.43
CA VAL A 302 -4.77 -7.72 11.24
C VAL A 302 -5.51 -9.05 11.30
N LYS A 303 -4.86 -10.13 10.86
CA LYS A 303 -5.39 -11.49 10.95
C LYS A 303 -4.88 -12.17 12.22
N ASP A 304 -5.82 -12.59 13.06
CA ASP A 304 -5.54 -13.29 14.32
C ASP A 304 -4.92 -14.68 14.08
N GLU A 305 -3.84 -15.00 14.78
CA GLU A 305 -3.11 -16.27 14.67
C GLU A 305 -4.00 -17.48 14.99
N VAL A 306 -4.95 -17.34 15.92
CA VAL A 306 -5.86 -18.43 16.34
C VAL A 306 -6.82 -18.85 15.22
N THR A 307 -7.20 -17.93 14.33
CA THR A 307 -8.08 -18.24 13.19
C THR A 307 -7.29 -18.70 11.95
N TYR A 308 -5.99 -18.37 11.90
CA TYR A 308 -5.11 -18.56 10.75
C TYR A 308 -3.85 -19.37 11.12
N GLU A 309 -4.00 -20.39 11.98
CA GLU A 309 -2.94 -21.29 12.48
C GLU A 309 -2.07 -21.91 11.37
N TYR A 310 -2.53 -21.85 10.11
CA TYR A 310 -1.84 -22.42 8.96
C TYR A 310 -1.49 -21.34 7.92
N PRO A 311 -0.22 -21.30 7.40
CA PRO A 311 0.18 -20.42 6.31
C PRO A 311 -0.75 -20.48 5.09
N ARG A 312 -1.42 -21.62 4.90
CA ARG A 312 -2.39 -21.85 3.84
C ARG A 312 -3.54 -20.84 3.83
N ASN A 313 -3.94 -20.33 4.99
CA ASN A 313 -5.10 -19.46 5.15
C ASN A 313 -4.76 -17.96 5.14
N PHE A 314 -3.49 -17.59 5.34
CA PHE A 314 -3.07 -16.18 5.33
C PHE A 314 -2.94 -15.66 3.89
N ASN A 315 -4.04 -15.14 3.37
CA ASN A 315 -4.18 -14.75 1.96
C ASN A 315 -4.35 -13.25 1.72
N GLU A 316 -4.57 -12.47 2.78
CA GLU A 316 -4.72 -11.02 2.77
C GLU A 316 -4.45 -10.41 4.15
N GLY A 317 -4.35 -9.08 4.20
CA GLY A 317 -4.14 -8.33 5.43
C GLY A 317 -2.69 -8.40 5.93
N CYS A 318 -2.52 -8.27 7.23
CA CYS A 318 -1.23 -8.28 7.92
C CYS A 318 -1.27 -9.13 9.21
N ARG A 319 -0.09 -9.34 9.80
CA ARG A 319 0.11 -10.04 11.08
C ARG A 319 0.83 -9.12 12.05
N ILE A 320 0.80 -9.46 13.34
CA ILE A 320 1.59 -8.77 14.37
C ILE A 320 2.64 -9.75 14.86
N PHE A 321 3.91 -9.40 14.71
CA PHE A 321 5.04 -10.19 15.23
C PHE A 321 5.54 -9.66 16.57
N GLY A 322 5.35 -8.37 16.83
CA GLY A 322 5.74 -7.74 18.08
C GLY A 322 5.05 -6.41 18.32
N THR A 323 5.14 -5.97 19.58
CA THR A 323 4.55 -4.73 20.08
C THR A 323 5.59 -3.98 20.88
N HIS A 324 5.88 -2.73 20.51
CA HIS A 324 6.64 -1.80 21.34
C HIS A 324 5.71 -0.77 21.95
N VAL A 325 5.94 -0.44 23.22
CA VAL A 325 5.22 0.61 23.94
C VAL A 325 6.24 1.54 24.59
N ALA A 326 6.03 2.85 24.47
CA ALA A 326 6.87 3.81 25.15
C ALA A 326 6.10 5.05 25.61
N PRO A 327 6.48 5.66 26.75
CA PRO A 327 5.97 6.97 27.13
C PRO A 327 6.50 8.05 26.19
N ILE A 328 5.73 9.13 26.03
CA ILE A 328 6.20 10.35 25.39
C ILE A 328 7.04 11.14 26.41
N PRO A 329 8.33 11.41 26.14
CA PRO A 329 9.14 12.22 27.04
C PRO A 329 8.62 13.67 27.14
N GLU A 330 8.64 14.26 28.34
CA GLU A 330 8.23 15.66 28.53
C GLU A 330 9.14 16.64 27.78
N SER A 331 10.39 16.24 27.54
CA SER A 331 11.38 17.03 26.82
C SER A 331 11.49 16.67 25.32
N LEU A 332 10.48 16.00 24.76
CA LEU A 332 10.45 15.61 23.35
C LEU A 332 10.60 16.85 22.45
N SER A 333 11.60 16.80 21.56
CA SER A 333 11.95 17.91 20.67
C SER A 333 11.85 17.54 19.19
N LYS A 334 12.10 16.28 18.84
CA LYS A 334 12.02 15.80 17.46
C LYS A 334 11.47 14.39 17.41
N ILE A 335 10.86 14.06 16.28
CA ILE A 335 10.49 12.69 15.92
C ILE A 335 11.14 12.35 14.59
N GLY A 336 11.89 11.26 14.56
CA GLY A 336 12.41 10.62 13.35
C GLY A 336 11.46 9.52 12.89
N PHE A 337 11.19 9.45 11.59
CA PHE A 337 10.38 8.40 10.98
C PHE A 337 11.22 7.60 9.99
N SER A 338 11.21 6.28 10.16
CA SER A 338 11.76 5.35 9.19
C SER A 338 10.67 4.91 8.22
N ILE A 339 10.97 4.97 6.92
CA ILE A 339 10.03 4.70 5.84
C ILE A 339 10.65 3.65 4.94
N SER A 340 9.92 2.55 4.73
CA SER A 340 10.25 1.55 3.72
C SER A 340 9.34 1.72 2.51
N SER A 341 9.80 1.29 1.34
CA SER A 341 9.02 1.41 0.10
C SER A 341 9.14 0.15 -0.73
N LEU A 342 8.01 -0.37 -1.18
CA LEU A 342 7.90 -1.43 -2.17
C LEU A 342 7.14 -0.87 -3.37
N GLU A 343 7.88 -0.59 -4.44
CA GLU A 343 7.37 0.12 -5.63
C GLU A 343 6.61 1.42 -5.29
N ASN A 344 5.28 1.42 -5.50
CA ASN A 344 4.40 2.59 -5.36
C ASN A 344 3.78 2.70 -3.97
N VAL A 345 4.03 1.72 -3.08
CA VAL A 345 3.51 1.72 -1.72
C VAL A 345 4.65 1.99 -0.75
N THR A 346 4.47 3.00 0.08
CA THR A 346 5.35 3.27 1.22
C THR A 346 4.74 2.68 2.48
N TYR A 347 5.58 2.33 3.43
CA TYR A 347 5.16 1.95 4.77
C TYR A 347 6.00 2.68 5.81
N ILE A 348 5.36 3.10 6.89
CA ILE A 348 6.08 3.54 8.08
C ILE A 348 6.63 2.29 8.76
N SER A 349 7.95 2.21 8.95
CA SER A 349 8.61 1.04 9.54
C SER A 349 8.94 1.23 11.00
N GLY A 350 9.27 2.45 11.42
CA GLY A 350 9.66 2.75 12.79
C GLY A 350 9.65 4.23 13.13
N VAL A 351 9.72 4.51 14.43
CA VAL A 351 9.64 5.85 15.01
C VAL A 351 10.77 6.03 16.03
N ARG A 352 11.44 7.17 15.99
CA ARG A 352 12.48 7.55 16.95
C ARG A 352 12.09 8.85 17.65
N LEU A 353 11.88 8.79 18.96
CA LEU A 353 11.59 9.94 19.80
C LEU A 353 12.91 10.51 20.33
N ILE A 354 13.15 11.81 20.09
CA ILE A 354 14.44 12.45 20.35
C ILE A 354 14.27 13.59 21.34
N THR A 355 15.06 13.53 22.39
CA THR A 355 15.07 14.56 23.43
C THR A 355 16.47 15.19 23.52
N PRO A 356 16.59 16.42 24.07
CA PRO A 356 17.91 17.03 24.26
C PRO A 356 18.73 16.42 25.41
N LYS A 357 18.11 15.66 26.33
CA LYS A 357 18.71 15.30 27.63
C LYS A 357 18.71 13.80 27.92
N GLU A 358 17.82 13.04 27.30
CA GLU A 358 17.59 11.62 27.51
C GLU A 358 17.97 10.82 26.24
N PRO A 359 18.33 9.54 26.37
CA PRO A 359 18.57 8.69 25.20
C PRO A 359 17.32 8.60 24.32
N ASP A 360 17.54 8.47 23.02
CA ASP A 360 16.46 8.36 22.05
C ASP A 360 15.69 7.05 22.24
N ILE A 361 14.36 7.14 22.09
CA ILE A 361 13.47 5.97 22.17
C ILE A 361 13.13 5.52 20.76
N CYS A 362 13.47 4.29 20.41
CA CYS A 362 13.21 3.71 19.10
C CYS A 362 12.08 2.67 19.15
N LEU A 363 11.12 2.73 18.23
CA LEU A 363 9.96 1.84 18.14
C LEU A 363 9.90 1.24 16.73
N GLY A 364 9.63 -0.07 16.62
CA GLY A 364 9.61 -0.78 15.33
C GLY A 364 10.99 -0.82 14.64
N PHE A 365 10.97 -0.81 13.31
CA PHE A 365 12.13 -0.95 12.43
C PHE A 365 12.73 0.40 12.02
N VAL A 366 13.94 0.67 12.50
CA VAL A 366 14.64 1.93 12.32
C VAL A 366 15.70 1.84 11.21
N SER A 367 15.79 2.92 10.44
CA SER A 367 16.75 3.13 9.35
C SER A 367 17.72 4.26 9.71
N GLU A 368 18.71 3.95 10.56
CA GLU A 368 19.63 4.95 11.09
C GLU A 368 20.27 5.82 9.99
N GLY A 369 20.16 7.14 10.13
CA GLY A 369 20.72 8.12 9.18
C GLY A 369 19.92 8.31 7.89
N LYS A 370 18.82 7.58 7.68
CA LYS A 370 17.88 7.76 6.55
C LYS A 370 16.48 8.23 6.98
N GLU A 371 16.30 8.50 8.28
CA GLU A 371 15.04 8.91 8.87
C GLU A 371 14.62 10.30 8.41
N VAL A 372 13.31 10.51 8.27
CA VAL A 372 12.75 11.85 8.05
C VAL A 372 12.49 12.49 9.40
N MET A 373 13.22 13.56 9.69
CA MET A 373 13.18 14.25 10.98
C MET A 373 12.13 15.35 10.97
N LYS A 374 11.32 15.43 12.03
CA LYS A 374 10.36 16.51 12.28
C LYS A 374 10.59 17.12 13.65
N GLU A 375 10.84 18.42 13.67
CA GLU A 375 10.86 19.22 14.90
C GLU A 375 9.44 19.36 15.43
N ILE A 376 9.25 19.19 16.73
CA ILE A 376 7.94 19.37 17.38
C ILE A 376 8.08 20.09 18.71
N THR A 377 7.08 20.89 19.03
CA THR A 377 6.95 21.55 20.34
C THR A 377 6.05 20.76 21.29
N ALA A 378 4.94 20.22 20.77
CA ALA A 378 4.07 19.29 21.48
C ALA A 378 3.36 18.37 20.48
N LEU A 379 3.13 17.12 20.88
CA LEU A 379 2.46 16.10 20.07
C LEU A 379 0.98 16.01 20.48
N ARG A 380 0.06 16.21 19.52
CA ARG A 380 -1.39 16.00 19.68
C ARG A 380 -1.90 14.75 18.96
N GLY A 381 -1.02 14.03 18.29
CA GLY A 381 -1.31 12.76 17.63
C GLY A 381 -0.96 12.76 16.15
N PHE A 382 -1.61 11.88 15.39
CA PHE A 382 -1.31 11.62 13.98
C PHE A 382 -2.58 11.46 13.14
N ILE A 383 -2.56 12.02 11.94
CA ILE A 383 -3.48 11.63 10.86
C ILE A 383 -2.79 10.52 10.07
N LEU A 384 -3.48 9.40 9.85
CA LEU A 384 -2.90 8.22 9.23
C LEU A 384 -3.56 7.90 7.90
N ALA A 385 -2.75 7.47 6.93
CA ALA A 385 -3.20 6.75 5.75
C ALA A 385 -2.86 5.26 5.93
N VAL A 386 -3.87 4.40 5.87
CA VAL A 386 -3.77 3.00 6.32
C VAL A 386 -4.32 2.08 5.25
N GLY A 387 -3.47 1.18 4.76
CA GLY A 387 -3.87 0.08 3.87
C GLY A 387 -4.21 -1.19 4.64
N SER A 388 -4.66 -2.22 3.93
CA SER A 388 -4.97 -3.52 4.56
C SER A 388 -3.74 -4.17 5.22
N ARG A 389 -2.53 -3.78 4.79
CA ARG A 389 -1.27 -4.37 5.25
C ARG A 389 -0.51 -3.53 6.28
N GLY A 390 -1.01 -2.35 6.63
CA GLY A 390 -0.36 -1.48 7.60
C GLY A 390 -0.41 0.00 7.25
N ILE A 391 0.46 0.78 7.87
CA ILE A 391 0.43 2.25 7.79
C ILE A 391 1.27 2.73 6.61
N HIS A 392 0.62 3.35 5.63
CA HIS A 392 1.28 3.80 4.41
C HIS A 392 1.94 5.16 4.54
N ALA A 393 1.26 6.06 5.25
CA ALA A 393 1.73 7.42 5.48
C ALA A 393 1.13 8.01 6.76
N LEU A 394 1.76 9.07 7.27
CA LEU A 394 1.23 9.82 8.40
C LEU A 394 1.53 11.32 8.30
N GLN A 395 0.72 12.13 9.01
CA GLN A 395 1.02 13.52 9.34
C GLN A 395 1.08 13.66 10.85
N VAL A 396 2.05 14.44 11.34
CA VAL A 396 2.16 14.80 12.75
C VAL A 396 1.23 15.98 13.02
N VAL A 397 0.44 15.88 14.10
CA VAL A 397 -0.42 16.97 14.57
C VAL A 397 0.28 17.70 15.72
N SER A 398 0.61 18.96 15.48
CA SER A 398 1.28 19.83 16.45
C SER A 398 0.28 20.53 17.39
N GLN A 399 0.80 21.24 18.40
CA GLN A 399 0.02 21.90 19.45
C GLN A 399 -1.03 22.88 18.90
N ASP A 400 -0.64 23.67 17.90
CA ASP A 400 -1.47 24.66 17.21
C ASP A 400 -2.47 24.03 16.20
N ALA A 401 -2.59 22.70 16.23
CA ALA A 401 -3.34 21.90 15.26
C ALA A 401 -2.81 22.04 13.81
N SER A 402 -1.60 22.57 13.62
CA SER A 402 -0.93 22.50 12.33
C SER A 402 -0.56 21.04 12.01
N LEU A 403 -0.58 20.74 10.71
CA LEU A 403 -0.26 19.42 10.18
C LEU A 403 1.10 19.48 9.49
N SER A 404 1.96 18.50 9.76
CA SER A 404 3.15 18.30 8.93
C SER A 404 2.76 17.92 7.50
N GLU A 405 3.70 18.02 6.56
CA GLU A 405 3.60 17.30 5.30
C GLU A 405 3.41 15.80 5.54
N TRP A 406 2.79 15.12 4.57
CA TRP A 406 2.69 13.67 4.57
C TRP A 406 4.08 13.03 4.55
N LEU A 407 4.31 12.14 5.51
CA LEU A 407 5.46 11.25 5.55
C LEU A 407 5.02 9.92 4.95
N GLY A 408 5.57 9.56 3.80
CA GLY A 408 5.06 8.46 2.97
C GLY A 408 4.03 8.94 1.93
N CYS A 409 3.38 7.99 1.27
CA CYS A 409 2.40 8.21 0.22
C CYS A 409 0.98 7.86 0.73
N PRO A 410 0.10 8.86 0.91
CA PRO A 410 -1.28 8.63 1.35
C PRO A 410 -2.21 8.20 0.19
N GLU A 411 -1.72 8.23 -1.05
CA GLU A 411 -2.55 7.93 -2.21
C GLU A 411 -3.18 6.55 -2.10
N ASN A 412 -4.39 6.42 -2.65
CA ASN A 412 -5.09 5.14 -2.76
C ASN A 412 -5.36 4.44 -1.41
N SER A 413 -5.24 5.15 -0.29
CA SER A 413 -5.33 4.60 1.07
C SER A 413 -6.42 5.32 1.89
N PRO A 414 -7.22 4.59 2.69
CA PRO A 414 -8.11 5.20 3.67
C PRO A 414 -7.37 6.09 4.68
N ILE A 415 -7.96 7.24 5.01
CA ILE A 415 -7.42 8.24 5.92
C ILE A 415 -8.24 8.28 7.22
N THR A 416 -7.59 8.36 8.37
CA THR A 416 -8.28 8.48 9.67
C THR A 416 -7.66 9.52 10.60
N LYS A 417 -8.53 10.11 11.43
CA LYS A 417 -8.18 11.04 12.52
C LYS A 417 -8.34 10.40 13.91
N ARG A 418 -8.57 9.08 13.99
CA ARG A 418 -8.88 8.36 15.24
C ARG A 418 -7.78 8.50 16.29
N VAL A 419 -6.54 8.70 15.85
CA VAL A 419 -5.38 8.95 16.71
C VAL A 419 -4.84 10.38 16.57
N ALA A 420 -5.71 11.35 16.24
CA ALA A 420 -5.37 12.76 16.11
C ALA A 420 -6.11 13.63 17.15
N HIS A 421 -5.64 14.87 17.30
CA HIS A 421 -6.32 15.94 18.03
C HIS A 421 -6.56 15.70 19.53
N PHE A 422 -5.68 14.95 20.20
CA PHE A 422 -5.70 14.84 21.67
C PHE A 422 -5.11 16.09 22.31
N ASP A 423 -5.62 16.46 23.48
CA ASP A 423 -5.04 17.55 24.29
C ASP A 423 -3.70 17.15 24.90
N PHE A 424 -3.56 15.87 25.24
CA PHE A 424 -2.36 15.30 25.84
C PHE A 424 -2.11 13.88 25.34
N VAL A 425 -0.87 13.60 24.92
CA VAL A 425 -0.40 12.27 24.48
C VAL A 425 0.65 11.78 25.47
N ALA A 426 0.33 10.73 26.20
CA ALA A 426 1.18 10.16 27.25
C ALA A 426 2.13 9.07 26.75
N GLY A 427 1.75 8.36 25.69
CA GLY A 427 2.53 7.23 25.20
C GLY A 427 2.09 6.77 23.81
N LEU A 428 2.97 6.00 23.20
CA LEU A 428 2.79 5.36 21.90
C LEU A 428 2.85 3.85 22.05
N GLU A 429 1.99 3.18 21.30
CA GLU A 429 2.05 1.74 21.05
C GLU A 429 2.23 1.54 19.56
N VAL A 430 3.19 0.71 19.18
CA VAL A 430 3.51 0.36 17.81
C VAL A 430 3.48 -1.15 17.71
N ASN A 431 2.60 -1.68 16.85
CA ASN A 431 2.65 -3.08 16.47
C ASN A 431 3.25 -3.19 15.06
N PHE A 432 4.12 -4.16 14.88
CA PHE A 432 4.86 -4.36 13.63
C PHE A 432 4.83 -5.82 13.20
N ASP A 433 5.07 -6.03 11.92
CA ASP A 433 5.31 -7.35 11.33
C ASP A 433 6.79 -7.53 11.00
N GLY A 434 7.15 -8.37 10.03
CA GLY A 434 8.56 -8.61 9.68
C GLY A 434 9.35 -7.39 9.18
N TYR A 435 8.73 -6.24 8.85
CA TYR A 435 9.49 -5.02 8.50
C TYR A 435 8.77 -3.68 8.62
N LYS A 436 7.46 -3.67 8.88
CA LYS A 436 6.66 -2.44 8.84
C LYS A 436 5.70 -2.35 10.02
N MET A 437 5.26 -1.12 10.29
CA MET A 437 4.22 -0.83 11.26
C MET A 437 2.86 -1.20 10.70
N VAL A 438 2.15 -2.08 11.40
CA VAL A 438 0.80 -2.54 11.05
C VAL A 438 -0.27 -1.90 11.90
N SER A 439 0.09 -1.34 13.06
CA SER A 439 -0.81 -0.61 13.94
C SER A 439 -0.07 0.44 14.76
N LEU A 440 -0.76 1.56 15.00
CA LEU A 440 -0.30 2.67 15.84
C LEU A 440 -1.39 3.01 16.86
N GLY A 441 -0.98 3.11 18.11
CA GLY A 441 -1.80 3.48 19.24
C GLY A 441 -1.27 4.70 19.97
N ILE A 442 -2.20 5.51 20.49
CA ILE A 442 -1.92 6.64 21.36
C ILE A 442 -2.60 6.42 22.70
N LEU A 443 -1.85 6.64 23.78
CA LEU A 443 -2.38 6.71 25.14
C LEU A 443 -2.67 8.17 25.48
N ALA A 444 -3.95 8.50 25.71
CA ALA A 444 -4.38 9.86 25.99
C ALA A 444 -5.49 9.89 27.05
N GLU A 445 -5.78 11.08 27.59
CA GLU A 445 -6.88 11.28 28.55
C GLU A 445 -8.22 11.00 27.86
N ALA A 446 -9.08 10.23 28.53
CA ALA A 446 -10.48 10.17 28.13
C ALA A 446 -11.13 11.54 28.40
N LEU A 447 -11.84 12.08 27.40
CA LEU A 447 -12.55 13.37 27.51
C LEU A 447 -13.37 13.41 28.83
N PRO A 448 -13.38 14.52 29.60
CA PRO A 448 -13.93 14.53 30.96
C PRO A 448 -15.39 14.08 31.03
N SER A 449 -15.63 13.00 31.78
CA SER A 449 -16.98 12.52 32.11
C SER A 449 -17.67 13.48 33.08
N ALA A 450 -18.52 14.34 32.55
CA ALA A 450 -19.66 14.86 33.28
C ALA A 450 -20.91 14.28 32.61
N ILE A 451 -21.60 13.37 33.32
CA ILE A 451 -22.82 12.62 32.96
C ILE A 451 -22.55 11.14 32.61
N ALA A 452 -23.43 10.27 33.13
CA ALA A 452 -23.42 8.80 33.16
C ALA A 452 -23.06 8.12 31.82
N PRO A 453 -22.65 6.82 31.85
CA PRO A 453 -22.24 6.07 30.66
C PRO A 453 -23.45 5.70 29.79
N SER A 454 -23.97 6.68 29.06
CA SER A 454 -24.74 6.47 27.84
C SER A 454 -23.90 7.00 26.69
N GLU A 455 -23.19 6.09 26.00
CA GLU A 455 -22.97 6.19 24.55
C GLU A 455 -22.42 7.52 23.99
N GLN A 456 -21.37 8.09 24.60
CA GLN A 456 -20.60 9.16 23.94
C GLN A 456 -19.59 8.53 22.97
N TYR A 457 -20.06 8.28 21.75
CA TYR A 457 -19.24 7.85 20.63
C TYR A 457 -18.43 9.05 20.09
N SER A 458 -17.18 8.82 19.67
CA SER A 458 -16.45 9.81 18.86
C SER A 458 -17.25 10.05 17.57
N PRO A 459 -17.33 11.30 17.07
CA PRO A 459 -18.01 11.56 15.81
C PRO A 459 -17.50 10.60 14.72
N LEU A 460 -18.41 10.04 13.91
CA LEU A 460 -18.11 9.09 12.84
C LEU A 460 -16.97 9.58 11.93
N ARG A 461 -16.94 10.90 11.71
CA ARG A 461 -15.90 11.60 10.96
C ARG A 461 -14.49 11.31 11.48
N ASP A 462 -14.32 11.30 12.80
CA ASP A 462 -13.02 11.13 13.45
C ASP A 462 -12.73 9.66 13.78
N ALA A 463 -13.77 8.86 14.01
CA ALA A 463 -13.64 7.44 14.33
C ALA A 463 -13.33 6.56 13.10
N ALA A 464 -13.84 6.89 11.91
CA ALA A 464 -13.74 6.00 10.75
C ALA A 464 -12.43 6.13 9.95
N LEU A 465 -12.20 5.13 9.10
CA LEU A 465 -11.17 5.10 8.05
C LEU A 465 -11.83 5.51 6.73
N TRP A 466 -11.60 6.73 6.26
CA TRP A 466 -12.33 7.33 5.13
C TRP A 466 -11.56 7.26 3.81
N TYR A 467 -12.25 6.94 2.73
CA TYR A 467 -11.72 7.01 1.38
C TYR A 467 -12.64 7.82 0.44
N PRO A 468 -12.09 8.69 -0.44
CA PRO A 468 -10.67 8.96 -0.64
C PRO A 468 -10.05 9.88 0.42
N THR A 469 -10.88 10.68 1.09
CA THR A 469 -10.47 11.63 2.12
C THR A 469 -11.50 11.64 3.23
N VAL A 470 -11.13 12.20 4.39
CA VAL A 470 -12.10 12.47 5.47
C VAL A 470 -13.10 13.51 4.95
N PRO A 471 -14.43 13.26 5.04
CA PRO A 471 -15.42 14.22 4.59
C PRO A 471 -15.28 15.58 5.29
N GLU A 472 -15.64 16.66 4.60
CA GLU A 472 -15.54 18.05 5.09
C GLU A 472 -16.50 18.31 6.26
N SER A 473 -16.10 19.20 7.18
CA SER A 473 -16.83 19.52 8.42
C SER A 473 -18.27 19.97 8.21
N GLU A 474 -18.53 20.60 7.06
CA GLU A 474 -19.79 21.20 6.62
C GLU A 474 -20.82 20.14 6.22
N LEU A 475 -20.38 18.92 5.90
CA LEU A 475 -21.23 17.83 5.47
C LEU A 475 -21.82 17.10 6.68
N PHE A 476 -23.14 16.93 6.73
CA PHE A 476 -23.79 16.11 7.75
C PHE A 476 -23.67 14.63 7.38
N LEU A 477 -23.01 13.85 8.23
CA LEU A 477 -22.82 12.40 8.01
C LEU A 477 -23.98 11.55 8.50
N ASN A 478 -24.98 12.14 9.17
CA ASN A 478 -26.22 11.46 9.57
C ASN A 478 -25.99 10.09 10.27
N GLU A 479 -24.98 10.05 11.15
CA GLU A 479 -24.39 8.83 11.71
C GLU A 479 -25.37 7.98 12.52
N SER A 480 -26.41 8.58 13.11
CA SER A 480 -27.47 7.87 13.82
C SER A 480 -28.26 6.90 12.93
N SER A 481 -28.30 7.15 11.63
CA SER A 481 -28.98 6.30 10.65
C SER A 481 -28.06 5.31 9.94
N PHE A 482 -26.74 5.38 10.17
CA PHE A 482 -25.75 4.50 9.55
C PHE A 482 -26.07 3.03 9.80
N THR A 483 -26.01 2.20 8.77
CA THR A 483 -26.44 0.79 8.89
C THR A 483 -25.33 -0.16 9.34
N GLY A 484 -24.08 0.29 9.32
CA GLY A 484 -22.93 -0.52 9.73
C GLY A 484 -22.67 -0.48 11.23
N GLU A 485 -21.69 -1.28 11.64
CA GLU A 485 -21.13 -1.23 12.99
C GLU A 485 -20.39 0.09 13.24
N ASP A 486 -20.42 0.56 14.48
CA ASP A 486 -19.67 1.74 14.91
C ASP A 486 -18.17 1.59 14.60
N PRO A 487 -17.60 2.47 13.77
CA PRO A 487 -16.19 2.39 13.39
C PRO A 487 -15.20 2.46 14.56
N SER A 488 -15.60 3.01 15.72
CA SER A 488 -14.76 3.03 16.92
C SER A 488 -14.56 1.63 17.52
N ARG A 489 -15.49 0.69 17.23
CA ARG A 489 -15.48 -0.70 17.69
C ARG A 489 -15.09 -1.69 16.61
N THR A 490 -15.26 -1.33 15.34
CA THR A 490 -14.75 -2.14 14.24
C THR A 490 -13.23 -2.07 14.18
N GLY A 491 -12.59 -3.19 13.80
CA GLY A 491 -11.19 -3.20 13.38
C GLY A 491 -10.98 -2.46 12.05
N TYR A 492 -10.31 -3.10 11.09
CA TYR A 492 -10.11 -2.51 9.78
C TYR A 492 -11.35 -2.65 8.90
N GLN A 493 -12.19 -1.61 8.89
CA GLN A 493 -13.36 -1.52 8.01
C GLN A 493 -13.47 -0.13 7.39
N PRO A 494 -12.74 0.14 6.30
CA PRO A 494 -12.81 1.43 5.61
C PRO A 494 -14.21 1.78 5.11
N LEU A 495 -14.56 3.05 5.26
CA LEU A 495 -15.72 3.70 4.67
C LEU A 495 -15.29 4.48 3.44
N PHE A 496 -15.96 4.27 2.32
CA PHE A 496 -15.82 5.10 1.13
C PHE A 496 -17.08 5.92 0.94
N TRP A 497 -16.93 7.09 0.32
CA TRP A 497 -18.05 7.99 0.09
C TRP A 497 -18.01 8.66 -1.27
N ILE A 498 -19.18 9.14 -1.70
CA ILE A 498 -19.36 9.95 -2.91
C ILE A 498 -20.19 11.20 -2.57
N HIS A 499 -19.93 12.27 -3.32
CA HIS A 499 -20.62 13.56 -3.22
C HIS A 499 -21.35 13.87 -4.53
N PHE A 500 -22.39 13.11 -4.84
CA PHE A 500 -23.09 13.20 -6.13
C PHE A 500 -23.80 14.55 -6.33
N GLY A 501 -24.20 15.22 -5.24
CA GLY A 501 -24.83 16.54 -5.28
C GLY A 501 -23.84 17.68 -5.48
N GLY A 502 -22.54 17.45 -5.29
CA GLY A 502 -21.51 18.48 -5.33
C GLY A 502 -21.63 19.53 -4.22
N PRO A 503 -20.62 20.41 -4.07
CA PRO A 503 -20.62 21.45 -3.04
C PRO A 503 -21.86 22.32 -3.08
N GLY A 504 -22.59 22.42 -1.97
CA GLY A 504 -23.82 23.19 -1.86
C GLY A 504 -24.96 22.69 -2.75
N GLY A 505 -24.90 21.45 -3.25
CA GLY A 505 -25.90 20.89 -4.17
C GLY A 505 -25.74 21.32 -5.63
N SER A 506 -24.59 21.88 -6.01
CA SER A 506 -24.34 22.45 -7.35
C SER A 506 -24.53 21.48 -8.52
N TYR A 507 -24.46 20.17 -8.29
CA TYR A 507 -24.59 19.15 -9.34
C TYR A 507 -25.97 18.49 -9.39
N LEU A 508 -26.87 18.80 -8.45
CA LEU A 508 -28.20 18.19 -8.40
C LEU A 508 -29.01 18.44 -9.67
N GLU A 509 -28.89 19.64 -10.26
CA GLU A 509 -29.57 20.00 -11.51
C GLU A 509 -29.09 19.19 -12.71
N ASN A 510 -27.88 18.63 -12.63
CA ASN A 510 -27.28 17.87 -13.72
C ASN A 510 -27.50 16.35 -13.58
N VAL A 511 -28.05 15.86 -12.46
CA VAL A 511 -28.29 14.43 -12.26
C VAL A 511 -29.40 13.94 -13.18
N THR A 512 -29.06 13.01 -14.08
CA THR A 512 -30.00 12.43 -15.07
C THR A 512 -30.54 11.06 -14.67
N GLY A 513 -29.91 10.41 -13.69
CA GLY A 513 -30.39 9.14 -13.17
C GLY A 513 -29.36 8.38 -12.34
N ILE A 514 -29.79 7.24 -11.83
CA ILE A 514 -28.97 6.32 -11.04
C ILE A 514 -29.05 4.90 -11.62
N SER A 515 -27.91 4.22 -11.72
CA SER A 515 -27.85 2.80 -12.07
C SER A 515 -27.49 1.97 -10.83
N ILE A 516 -28.28 0.93 -10.60
CA ILE A 516 -28.13 0.04 -9.44
C ILE A 516 -27.64 -1.31 -9.93
N TYR A 517 -26.49 -1.72 -9.40
CA TYR A 517 -25.87 -3.01 -9.70
C TYR A 517 -26.15 -3.97 -8.56
N SER A 518 -26.82 -5.08 -8.86
CA SER A 518 -27.17 -6.11 -7.91
C SER A 518 -27.17 -7.46 -8.61
N LEU A 519 -26.86 -8.55 -7.91
CA LEU A 519 -27.02 -9.91 -8.46
C LEU A 519 -27.34 -10.90 -7.35
N LYS A 520 -26.43 -10.98 -6.37
CA LYS A 520 -26.57 -11.76 -5.12
C LYS A 520 -26.50 -10.89 -3.86
N GLY A 521 -26.63 -9.58 -4.05
CA GLY A 521 -26.39 -8.51 -3.10
C GLY A 521 -26.20 -7.18 -3.83
N LEU A 522 -26.20 -6.06 -3.10
CA LEU A 522 -26.00 -4.72 -3.64
C LEU A 522 -24.49 -4.49 -3.88
N TYR A 523 -24.09 -4.27 -5.13
CA TYR A 523 -22.68 -4.08 -5.50
C TYR A 523 -22.27 -2.61 -5.54
N SER A 524 -23.05 -1.81 -6.27
CA SER A 524 -22.70 -0.43 -6.49
C SER A 524 -23.88 0.42 -6.94
N LEU A 525 -23.78 1.71 -6.64
CA LEU A 525 -24.69 2.76 -7.08
C LEU A 525 -23.91 3.73 -7.95
N GLU A 526 -24.39 4.00 -9.16
CA GLU A 526 -23.72 4.90 -10.11
C GLU A 526 -24.65 6.04 -10.54
N PHE A 527 -24.23 7.27 -10.29
CA PHE A 527 -24.96 8.51 -10.62
C PHE A 527 -24.49 9.06 -11.97
N HIS A 528 -25.45 9.34 -12.83
CA HIS A 528 -25.25 9.82 -14.20
C HIS A 528 -25.58 11.30 -14.29
N TYR A 529 -24.83 12.02 -15.14
CA TYR A 529 -24.96 13.46 -15.34
C TYR A 529 -25.23 13.77 -16.80
N ASP A 530 -25.73 14.98 -17.06
CA ASP A 530 -25.79 15.49 -18.41
C ASP A 530 -24.36 15.79 -18.94
N ALA A 531 -24.13 15.55 -20.23
CA ALA A 531 -22.80 15.67 -20.83
C ALA A 531 -22.35 17.13 -21.04
N THR A 532 -23.11 18.11 -20.54
CA THR A 532 -22.95 19.54 -20.88
C THR A 532 -21.97 20.27 -19.97
N HIS A 533 -21.64 19.70 -18.82
CA HIS A 533 -20.64 20.21 -17.89
C HIS A 533 -19.36 19.36 -17.94
N ASP A 534 -18.21 19.94 -17.55
CA ASP A 534 -16.90 19.26 -17.38
C ASP A 534 -16.92 18.08 -16.38
N LEU A 535 -18.08 17.72 -15.85
CA LEU A 535 -18.38 16.49 -15.12
C LEU A 535 -18.44 15.29 -16.08
N ALA A 536 -17.36 15.03 -16.81
CA ALA A 536 -17.26 13.89 -17.72
C ALA A 536 -17.28 12.50 -17.02
N ARG A 537 -17.57 12.44 -15.71
CA ARG A 537 -17.38 11.25 -14.89
C ARG A 537 -18.56 11.00 -13.96
N ALA A 538 -19.18 9.83 -14.11
CA ALA A 538 -20.17 9.31 -13.18
C ALA A 538 -19.56 9.11 -11.78
N PHE A 539 -20.34 9.41 -10.73
CA PHE A 539 -19.97 9.09 -9.35
C PHE A 539 -20.47 7.69 -9.00
N ARG A 540 -19.57 6.81 -8.56
CA ARG A 540 -19.89 5.42 -8.23
C ARG A 540 -19.55 5.10 -6.78
N LEU A 541 -20.55 4.67 -6.02
CA LEU A 541 -20.40 4.11 -4.66
C LEU A 541 -20.31 2.58 -4.77
N GLY A 542 -19.24 1.98 -4.24
CA GLY A 542 -18.99 0.53 -4.34
C GLY A 542 -18.26 0.13 -5.62
N ARG A 543 -17.64 -1.05 -5.59
CA ARG A 543 -16.84 -1.60 -6.70
C ARG A 543 -17.49 -2.83 -7.29
N CYS A 544 -17.45 -2.95 -8.61
CA CYS A 544 -18.11 -3.99 -9.38
C CYS A 544 -17.34 -4.22 -10.71
N PRO A 545 -17.08 -5.47 -11.12
CA PRO A 545 -16.48 -5.88 -12.41
C PRO A 545 -17.14 -5.33 -13.69
N GLY A 546 -18.24 -4.60 -13.60
CA GLY A 546 -18.72 -3.76 -14.71
C GLY A 546 -19.25 -4.52 -15.94
N THR A 547 -19.57 -5.82 -15.83
CA THR A 547 -20.27 -6.51 -16.93
C THR A 547 -21.75 -6.09 -16.94
N ASP A 548 -22.29 -5.74 -18.11
CA ASP A 548 -23.70 -5.33 -18.29
C ASP A 548 -24.70 -6.35 -17.74
N ALA A 549 -24.28 -7.61 -17.63
CA ALA A 549 -25.05 -8.69 -17.00
C ALA A 549 -25.43 -8.42 -15.53
N TRP A 550 -24.78 -7.49 -14.83
CA TRP A 550 -24.99 -7.20 -13.41
C TRP A 550 -25.74 -5.87 -13.18
N LYS A 551 -26.06 -5.13 -14.26
CA LYS A 551 -26.88 -3.93 -14.22
C LYS A 551 -28.34 -4.34 -14.18
N ILE A 552 -28.98 -4.23 -13.02
CA ILE A 552 -30.40 -4.63 -12.90
C ILE A 552 -31.32 -3.49 -13.34
N GLN A 553 -31.07 -2.25 -12.90
CA GLN A 553 -32.01 -1.15 -13.06
C GLN A 553 -31.30 0.18 -13.30
N HIS A 554 -31.77 0.93 -14.30
CA HIS A 554 -31.51 2.35 -14.45
C HIS A 554 -32.79 3.11 -14.08
N PHE A 555 -32.68 4.04 -13.13
CA PHE A 555 -33.76 4.90 -12.69
C PHE A 555 -33.46 6.35 -13.12
N PRO A 556 -34.20 6.89 -14.11
CA PRO A 556 -33.98 8.26 -14.57
C PRO A 556 -34.42 9.24 -13.49
N ILE A 557 -33.70 10.36 -13.36
CA ILE A 557 -33.98 11.48 -12.45
C ILE A 557 -33.91 12.76 -13.28
N ASP A 558 -34.93 13.62 -13.17
CA ASP A 558 -35.03 14.88 -13.89
C ASP A 558 -34.48 16.03 -13.03
N GLY A 559 -33.16 15.99 -12.78
CA GLY A 559 -32.47 16.99 -11.96
C GLY A 559 -32.67 18.41 -12.47
N ALA A 560 -32.66 18.61 -13.80
CA ALA A 560 -32.79 19.91 -14.44
C ALA A 560 -34.11 20.61 -14.09
N SER A 561 -35.15 19.83 -13.82
CA SER A 561 -36.47 20.31 -13.41
C SER A 561 -36.70 20.21 -11.89
N GLY A 562 -35.65 20.10 -11.10
CA GLY A 562 -35.69 20.09 -9.63
C GLY A 562 -36.12 18.77 -8.99
N GLU A 563 -36.03 17.64 -9.70
CA GLU A 563 -36.21 16.33 -9.07
C GLU A 563 -34.98 15.93 -8.28
N ILE A 564 -35.17 15.61 -7.00
CA ILE A 564 -34.10 15.21 -6.08
C ILE A 564 -34.46 13.91 -5.36
N ILE A 565 -33.43 13.20 -4.91
CA ILE A 565 -33.61 12.06 -4.00
C ILE A 565 -34.00 12.61 -2.63
N GLU A 566 -35.19 12.25 -2.17
CA GLU A 566 -35.75 12.70 -0.90
C GLU A 566 -35.47 11.70 0.22
N SER A 567 -35.56 10.39 -0.08
CA SER A 567 -35.36 9.36 0.93
C SER A 567 -34.71 8.10 0.38
N VAL A 568 -33.97 7.44 1.28
CA VAL A 568 -33.34 6.15 1.03
C VAL A 568 -33.71 5.20 2.18
N GLU A 569 -34.28 4.06 1.82
CA GLU A 569 -34.69 2.99 2.74
C GLU A 569 -33.89 1.74 2.41
N VAL A 570 -33.41 1.03 3.42
CA VAL A 570 -32.69 -0.22 3.24
C VAL A 570 -33.28 -1.33 4.08
N THR A 571 -33.21 -2.56 3.57
CA THR A 571 -33.50 -3.74 4.36
C THR A 571 -32.20 -4.45 4.74
N LEU A 572 -32.11 -4.86 6.00
CA LEU A 572 -30.95 -5.54 6.57
C LEU A 572 -31.32 -6.98 6.94
N LEU A 573 -30.42 -7.91 6.64
CA LEU A 573 -30.50 -9.31 7.04
C LEU A 573 -29.46 -9.59 8.12
N ARG A 574 -29.92 -9.93 9.32
CA ARG A 574 -29.04 -10.30 10.44
C ARG A 574 -28.79 -11.80 10.48
N CYS A 575 -27.57 -12.18 10.84
CA CYS A 575 -27.19 -13.55 11.09
C CYS A 575 -26.44 -13.62 12.42
N ASP A 576 -27.09 -14.23 13.41
CA ASP A 576 -26.59 -14.30 14.80
C ASP A 576 -25.90 -15.65 15.09
N THR A 577 -25.21 -16.23 14.11
CA THR A 577 -24.40 -17.43 14.36
C THR A 577 -23.07 -17.06 15.01
N GLU A 578 -22.57 -17.91 15.92
CA GLU A 578 -21.33 -17.64 16.67
C GLU A 578 -20.13 -17.35 15.75
N ASN A 579 -20.06 -18.03 14.60
CA ASN A 579 -18.99 -17.91 13.61
C ASN A 579 -19.27 -16.90 12.49
N ALA A 580 -20.36 -16.11 12.57
CA ALA A 580 -20.63 -15.09 11.56
C ALA A 580 -19.65 -13.91 11.68
N TYR A 581 -19.28 -13.35 10.52
CA TYR A 581 -18.59 -12.06 10.46
C TYR A 581 -19.36 -11.01 11.28
N ASN A 582 -18.65 -10.15 12.03
CA ASN A 582 -19.29 -9.18 12.93
C ASN A 582 -20.29 -8.26 12.22
N PHE A 583 -20.01 -7.84 10.98
CA PHE A 583 -20.96 -7.01 10.21
C PHE A 583 -22.30 -7.73 9.93
N LEU A 584 -22.34 -9.07 9.89
CA LEU A 584 -23.58 -9.83 9.72
C LEU A 584 -24.47 -9.78 10.97
N LYS A 585 -23.88 -9.61 12.16
CA LYS A 585 -24.61 -9.43 13.43
C LYS A 585 -25.31 -8.07 13.47
N HIS A 586 -24.69 -7.04 12.88
CA HIS A 586 -25.28 -5.71 12.75
C HIS A 586 -26.35 -5.64 11.65
N GLY A 587 -26.11 -6.37 10.55
CA GLY A 587 -27.06 -6.60 9.47
C GLY A 587 -26.45 -6.37 8.10
N LYS A 588 -26.49 -7.38 7.24
CA LYS A 588 -26.07 -7.28 5.84
C LYS A 588 -27.11 -6.51 5.03
N LEU A 589 -26.67 -5.52 4.23
CA LEU A 589 -27.53 -4.91 3.22
C LEU A 589 -28.13 -5.95 2.27
N ASN A 590 -29.45 -5.98 2.20
CA ASN A 590 -30.21 -6.95 1.42
C ASN A 590 -30.96 -6.29 0.25
N SER A 591 -31.71 -5.21 0.52
CA SER A 591 -32.37 -4.42 -0.51
C SER A 591 -32.30 -2.92 -0.22
N LEU A 592 -32.54 -2.12 -1.26
CA LEU A 592 -32.49 -0.67 -1.24
C LEU A 592 -33.72 -0.13 -1.99
N LYS A 593 -34.37 0.87 -1.41
CA LYS A 593 -35.39 1.69 -2.07
C LYS A 593 -34.99 3.15 -2.03
N ILE A 594 -35.05 3.81 -3.18
CA ILE A 594 -34.78 5.24 -3.34
C ILE A 594 -36.09 5.90 -3.75
N THR A 595 -36.46 7.00 -3.09
CA THR A 595 -37.65 7.78 -3.39
C THR A 595 -37.27 9.23 -3.66
N THR A 596 -37.93 9.83 -4.65
CA THR A 596 -37.74 11.23 -5.06
C THR A 596 -38.84 12.12 -4.47
N ASN A 597 -38.58 13.44 -4.44
CA ASN A 597 -39.58 14.46 -4.09
C ASN A 597 -40.83 14.46 -4.98
N ARG A 598 -40.80 13.77 -6.13
CA ARG A 598 -41.94 13.55 -7.03
C ARG A 598 -42.71 12.26 -6.76
N GLN A 599 -42.46 11.61 -5.62
CA GLN A 599 -43.09 10.34 -5.21
C GLN A 599 -42.80 9.17 -6.19
N ARG A 600 -41.76 9.29 -7.02
CA ARG A 600 -41.24 8.17 -7.82
C ARG A 600 -40.23 7.40 -6.99
N SER A 601 -40.26 6.08 -7.08
CA SER A 601 -39.31 5.23 -6.38
C SER A 601 -38.77 4.09 -7.24
N VAL A 602 -37.59 3.61 -6.87
CA VAL A 602 -36.96 2.41 -7.43
C VAL A 602 -36.54 1.50 -6.28
N HIS A 603 -36.75 0.19 -6.44
CA HIS A 603 -36.37 -0.82 -5.46
C HIS A 603 -35.49 -1.89 -6.11
N ALA A 604 -34.36 -2.19 -5.48
CA ALA A 604 -33.41 -3.20 -5.90
C ALA A 604 -33.06 -4.16 -4.74
N GLY A 605 -32.94 -5.45 -5.04
CA GLY A 605 -32.67 -6.50 -4.06
C GLY A 605 -33.88 -7.42 -3.81
N ALA A 606 -33.65 -8.54 -3.14
CA ALA A 606 -34.70 -9.51 -2.85
C ALA A 606 -35.49 -9.08 -1.60
N LEU A 607 -36.82 -9.15 -1.67
CA LEU A 607 -37.65 -9.07 -0.46
C LEU A 607 -37.55 -10.42 0.25
N SER A 608 -37.16 -10.41 1.52
CA SER A 608 -36.99 -11.62 2.32
C SER A 608 -37.67 -11.46 3.67
N ASP A 609 -38.29 -12.53 4.14
CA ASP A 609 -38.92 -12.58 5.46
C ASP A 609 -37.84 -12.46 6.55
N GLY A 610 -38.14 -11.73 7.63
CA GLY A 610 -37.19 -11.52 8.75
C GLY A 610 -36.17 -10.39 8.52
N THR A 611 -36.39 -9.51 7.54
CA THR A 611 -35.53 -8.34 7.31
C THR A 611 -35.90 -7.15 8.19
N ILE A 612 -34.91 -6.34 8.57
CA ILE A 612 -35.10 -5.11 9.34
C ILE A 612 -35.09 -3.92 8.38
N LEU A 613 -36.18 -3.16 8.33
CA LEU A 613 -36.26 -1.91 7.58
C LEU A 613 -35.56 -0.80 8.35
N LYS A 614 -34.65 -0.07 7.69
CA LYS A 614 -33.97 1.10 8.24
C LYS A 614 -34.05 2.27 7.26
N HIS A 615 -34.45 3.43 7.75
CA HIS A 615 -34.48 4.67 6.97
C HIS A 615 -33.18 5.44 7.18
N LEU A 616 -32.57 5.92 6.09
CA LEU A 616 -31.44 6.84 6.18
C LEU A 616 -31.98 8.25 6.40
N VAL A 617 -32.10 8.62 7.67
CA VAL A 617 -32.63 9.92 8.09
C VAL A 617 -31.56 10.99 7.91
N ILE A 618 -31.88 12.05 7.18
CA ILE A 618 -30.98 13.20 7.00
C ILE A 618 -31.30 14.33 7.99
N ALA A 619 -30.31 15.18 8.26
CA ALA A 619 -30.47 16.34 9.13
C ALA A 619 -31.62 17.27 8.67
N PRO A 620 -32.49 17.76 9.57
CA PRO A 620 -33.60 18.64 9.19
C PRO A 620 -33.12 19.90 8.45
N GLY A 621 -33.82 20.26 7.36
CA GLY A 621 -33.48 21.43 6.55
C GLY A 621 -32.29 21.25 5.61
N THR A 622 -31.76 20.03 5.50
CA THR A 622 -30.69 19.66 4.55
C THR A 622 -31.25 18.84 3.38
N THR A 623 -30.46 18.72 2.32
CA THR A 623 -30.77 17.88 1.14
C THR A 623 -29.74 16.76 1.05
N LEU A 624 -30.16 15.56 0.63
CA LEU A 624 -29.26 14.44 0.39
C LEU A 624 -28.36 14.73 -0.82
N THR A 625 -27.05 14.82 -0.60
CA THR A 625 -26.06 15.15 -1.64
C THR A 625 -24.94 14.11 -1.74
N GLY A 626 -24.91 13.12 -0.85
CA GLY A 626 -23.93 12.06 -0.92
C GLY A 626 -24.34 10.80 -0.18
N LEU A 627 -23.53 9.76 -0.34
CA LEU A 627 -23.69 8.48 0.34
C LEU A 627 -22.31 7.97 0.73
N TYR A 628 -22.26 7.19 1.80
CA TYR A 628 -21.05 6.47 2.21
C TYR A 628 -21.39 5.05 2.62
N GLY A 629 -20.39 4.17 2.64
CA GLY A 629 -20.57 2.78 3.03
C GLY A 629 -19.28 2.00 3.09
N SER A 630 -19.37 0.74 3.50
CA SER A 630 -18.27 -0.22 3.46
C SER A 630 -18.61 -1.40 2.53
N GLN A 631 -17.56 -2.06 2.06
CA GLN A 631 -17.65 -3.21 1.18
C GLN A 631 -16.93 -4.39 1.80
N HIS A 632 -17.45 -5.60 1.56
CA HIS A 632 -16.75 -6.85 1.78
C HIS A 632 -16.48 -7.55 0.44
N PRO A 633 -15.28 -8.11 0.22
CA PRO A 633 -14.90 -8.86 -0.99
C PRO A 633 -15.90 -9.89 -1.50
N GLU A 634 -16.59 -10.56 -0.56
CA GLU A 634 -17.56 -11.63 -0.84
C GLU A 634 -19.03 -11.17 -0.76
N PHE A 635 -19.32 -10.15 0.06
CA PHE A 635 -20.69 -9.73 0.37
C PHE A 635 -21.07 -8.39 -0.26
N CYS A 636 -20.16 -7.78 -1.02
CA CYS A 636 -20.38 -6.53 -1.74
C CYS A 636 -20.61 -5.36 -0.77
N LEU A 637 -21.49 -4.40 -1.07
CA LEU A 637 -21.83 -3.35 -0.09
C LEU A 637 -22.48 -3.99 1.14
N ILE A 638 -21.87 -3.75 2.30
CA ILE A 638 -22.34 -4.30 3.58
C ILE A 638 -22.95 -3.23 4.48
N SER A 639 -22.65 -1.95 4.25
CA SER A 639 -23.25 -0.83 5.00
C SER A 639 -23.51 0.38 4.11
N LEU A 640 -24.45 1.21 4.53
CA LEU A 640 -24.83 2.45 3.85
C LEU A 640 -25.14 3.54 4.89
N GLY A 641 -24.76 4.77 4.57
CA GLY A 641 -25.13 5.97 5.30
C GLY A 641 -25.30 7.15 4.34
N ALA A 642 -25.91 8.21 4.85
CA ALA A 642 -26.33 9.37 4.07
C ALA A 642 -25.47 10.60 4.36
N ILE A 643 -25.10 11.33 3.31
CA ILE A 643 -24.46 12.64 3.43
C ILE A 643 -25.47 13.69 2.97
N SER A 644 -25.68 14.70 3.79
CA SER A 644 -26.55 15.83 3.46
C SER A 644 -25.90 17.16 3.78
N GLU A 645 -26.38 18.22 3.14
CA GLU A 645 -25.91 19.58 3.37
C GLU A 645 -27.01 20.61 3.11
N THR A 646 -26.78 21.85 3.54
CA THR A 646 -27.69 22.96 3.24
C THR A 646 -27.51 23.39 1.79
N VAL A 647 -28.53 23.18 0.98
CA VAL A 647 -28.57 23.64 -0.41
C VAL A 647 -29.26 25.00 -0.43
N GLY A 648 -28.59 26.01 -0.99
CA GLY A 648 -29.17 27.35 -1.12
C GLY A 648 -30.48 27.29 -1.90
N ARG A 649 -31.60 27.68 -1.27
CA ARG A 649 -32.84 27.93 -2.00
C ARG A 649 -32.56 29.09 -2.96
N ARG A 650 -32.57 28.83 -4.27
CA ARG A 650 -32.80 29.90 -5.24
C ARG A 650 -34.25 30.32 -5.02
N ASP A 651 -34.45 31.48 -4.40
CA ASP A 651 -35.72 32.18 -4.49
C ASP A 651 -36.06 32.30 -5.98
N SER A 652 -37.16 31.68 -6.38
CA SER A 652 -37.72 31.79 -7.73
C SER A 652 -38.87 32.78 -7.71
#